data_AF-A0A511YJ30-F1
#
_entry.id   AF-A0A511YJ30-F1
#
_cell.length_a   1.000
_cell.length_b   1.000
_cell.length_c   1.000
_cell.angle_alpha   90.00
_cell.angle_beta   90.00
_cell.angle_gamma   90.00
#
_symmetry.space_group_name_H-M   'P 1'
#
loop_
_entity.id
_entity.type
_entity.pdbx_description
1 polymer ?
#
loop_
_entity_poly.entity_id
_entity_poly.type
_entity_poly.pdbx_seq_one_letter_code
_entity_poly.pdbx_strand_id
1 'polypeptide(L)'
;MRKSLFAIGLLAAICSVQAQNVLIHVDDNATTYVSKGTLVYSGGGLQMRGTGKIENHGNFMVQGTSTDSFKTITTGNTDKTEATGGGNFVNSLNEPTAYSTYNTNNSAATPAYTYGQLFITGIPQANLTGIVDQEFRAVNHGTYQQIGLPFYDKTASTLSTELGKTFTNNRHSQNEILWNNNTNVVPQNFGTGYKIGIGLDGFAYYMLGGLGLNVSTVTRTLKGRPLTDIGTTTTLQGAGANVNFGTNGNALNQYNEKYYSYVQDEFETTPWSATYGKNVYQFGNPFLTNLDLSQIAKNEANGDGNYLTTIQGVRLEIAPNAVQTTSSGTVTSGGAAYKYIAFDASGNPMAGDYDYQIVRPLGTFVIKLRDNTAADQLNFGTLRRFNYYTRNSSTAYSVTANKNTTATYKQLGVIGLDVNGNEVARTYYVVYPDGTTGHSLTEARAQVTIDVSDVLGTYEEAPAGGIDPNYMSQYRLYINEANENTFKGKNIRLKNFDLNTIKSYKFEVRENGTPINDGVHTLSSGIGFYYKSQNGTVQPALQGAVVPVNGADYDLYYGEPSNVVLATNETKSPSRTVVVYNPGIENYVVRFDPNWKKADIEVYDMSGKLVITKKAVNTSTDFVIELDSKLKNSYVVKVVSDKGETVNTKILK
;
A
#
# COMPACT_ATOMS: atom_id res chain seq x y z
N MET A 1 23.12 22.82 4.46
CA MET A 1 22.45 23.13 5.74
C MET A 1 23.20 24.27 6.41
N ARG A 2 22.59 25.46 6.52
CA ARG A 2 23.10 26.46 7.46
C ARG A 2 22.85 25.93 8.86
N LYS A 3 23.92 25.71 9.64
CA LYS A 3 23.80 25.43 11.07
C LYS A 3 23.34 26.71 11.74
N SER A 4 22.03 26.86 11.89
CA SER A 4 21.45 27.97 12.64
C SER A 4 21.42 27.57 14.10
N LEU A 5 22.35 28.14 14.88
CA LEU A 5 22.35 28.07 16.33
C LEU A 5 21.32 29.10 16.86
N PHE A 6 20.37 28.61 17.67
CA PHE A 6 19.46 29.31 18.61
C PHE A 6 18.38 30.29 18.11
N ALA A 7 17.14 30.01 18.54
CA ALA A 7 16.24 31.00 19.15
C ALA A 7 15.58 30.36 20.38
N ILE A 8 15.88 30.94 21.54
CA ILE A 8 15.50 30.50 22.88
C ILE A 8 14.06 30.96 23.15
N GLY A 9 13.12 30.03 23.26
CA GLY A 9 11.78 30.25 23.81
C GLY A 9 11.64 29.48 25.12
N LEU A 10 11.96 30.13 26.23
CA LEU A 10 11.86 29.67 27.63
C LEU A 10 12.46 28.26 27.92
N LEU A 11 13.79 28.19 27.93
CA LEU A 11 14.54 27.03 28.38
C LEU A 11 14.56 26.98 29.93
N ALA A 12 13.69 26.18 30.53
CA ALA A 12 13.85 25.69 31.91
C ALA A 12 14.44 24.26 31.93
N ALA A 13 15.34 23.95 30.99
CA ALA A 13 16.10 22.71 30.99
C ALA A 13 17.37 22.93 31.83
N ILE A 14 17.30 22.62 33.11
CA ILE A 14 18.44 22.61 34.02
C ILE A 14 19.28 21.38 33.64
N CYS A 15 20.41 21.58 32.97
CA CYS A 15 21.40 20.53 32.74
C CYS A 15 21.84 19.98 34.10
N SER A 16 21.42 18.77 34.48
CA SER A 16 21.86 18.16 35.73
C SER A 16 23.22 17.48 35.52
N VAL A 17 24.22 17.94 36.26
CA VAL A 17 25.61 17.45 36.18
C VAL A 17 25.82 16.18 37.02
N GLN A 18 24.77 15.35 37.22
CA GLN A 18 24.84 14.23 38.19
C GLN A 18 24.18 12.90 37.76
N ALA A 19 24.01 12.63 36.45
CA ALA A 19 23.72 11.27 35.99
C ALA A 19 24.64 10.87 34.83
N GLN A 20 25.45 9.83 35.01
CA GLN A 20 26.40 9.32 34.00
C GLN A 20 25.71 8.77 32.73
N ASN A 21 24.37 8.67 32.75
CA ASN A 21 23.55 7.98 31.73
C ASN A 21 22.39 8.86 31.18
N VAL A 22 22.22 10.10 31.63
CA VAL A 22 21.12 11.01 31.23
C VAL A 22 21.66 12.42 31.07
N LEU A 23 21.47 13.02 29.89
CA LEU A 23 21.91 14.37 29.55
C LEU A 23 20.79 15.40 29.72
N ILE A 24 19.58 15.11 29.21
CA ILE A 24 18.42 15.99 29.34
C ILE A 24 17.52 15.46 30.45
N HIS A 25 17.19 16.33 31.40
CA HIS A 25 16.25 16.04 32.47
C HIS A 25 15.11 17.06 32.48
N VAL A 26 13.86 16.58 32.39
CA VAL A 26 12.66 17.38 32.62
C VAL A 26 12.11 17.03 33.99
N ASP A 27 12.21 17.98 34.93
CA ASP A 27 11.80 17.76 36.32
C ASP A 27 10.27 17.77 36.47
N ASP A 28 9.80 17.40 37.65
CA ASP A 28 8.37 17.33 37.96
C ASP A 28 7.66 18.68 37.72
N ASN A 29 6.47 18.62 37.13
CA ASN A 29 5.67 19.78 36.71
C ASN A 29 6.30 20.72 35.66
N ALA A 30 7.51 20.43 35.15
CA ALA A 30 8.09 21.20 34.04
C ALA A 30 7.43 20.81 32.71
N THR A 31 7.25 21.78 31.80
CA THR A 31 6.74 21.52 30.44
C THR A 31 7.73 22.07 29.41
N THR A 32 8.13 21.22 28.48
CA THR A 32 8.95 21.56 27.31
C THR A 32 8.08 21.45 26.08
N TYR A 33 8.01 22.52 25.28
CA TYR A 33 7.25 22.53 24.03
C TYR A 33 8.20 22.58 22.84
N VAL A 34 8.06 21.64 21.90
CA VAL A 34 8.84 21.60 20.65
C VAL A 34 7.90 21.92 19.51
N SER A 35 8.11 23.06 18.87
CA SER A 35 7.24 23.55 17.79
C SER A 35 7.45 22.80 16.46
N LYS A 36 6.44 22.86 15.59
CA LYS A 36 6.50 22.34 14.22
C LYS A 36 7.72 22.89 13.47
N GLY A 37 8.43 22.03 12.75
CA GLY A 37 9.61 22.39 11.97
C GLY A 37 10.91 22.54 12.79
N THR A 38 10.84 22.38 14.12
CA THR A 38 12.02 22.40 14.99
C THR A 38 12.68 21.03 15.07
N LEU A 39 14.01 21.00 15.18
CA LEU A 39 14.77 19.81 15.57
C LEU A 39 15.41 20.06 16.94
N VAL A 40 15.06 19.23 17.92
CA VAL A 40 15.79 19.11 19.19
C VAL A 40 16.72 17.91 19.10
N TYR A 41 17.98 18.10 19.48
CA TYR A 41 19.00 17.06 19.47
C TYR A 41 19.61 16.90 20.87
N SER A 42 19.56 15.68 21.39
CA SER A 42 20.21 15.24 22.61
C SER A 42 21.29 14.22 22.28
N GLY A 43 22.55 14.54 22.57
CA GLY A 43 23.69 13.62 22.40
C GLY A 43 23.92 12.64 23.55
N GLY A 44 22.88 12.36 24.36
CA GLY A 44 22.92 11.46 25.50
C GLY A 44 21.50 11.14 25.98
N GLY A 45 21.39 10.42 27.09
CA GLY A 45 20.08 9.96 27.62
C GLY A 45 19.08 11.08 27.93
N LEU A 46 17.80 10.72 28.04
CA LEU A 46 16.68 11.62 28.31
C LEU A 46 15.83 11.06 29.46
N GLN A 47 15.49 11.90 30.43
CA GLN A 47 14.64 11.52 31.56
C GLN A 47 13.57 12.56 31.87
N MET A 48 12.34 12.10 32.12
CA MET A 48 11.25 12.94 32.60
C MET A 48 10.73 12.43 33.95
N ARG A 49 10.65 13.30 34.95
CA ARG A 49 10.20 12.96 36.31
C ARG A 49 8.76 13.41 36.55
N GLY A 50 8.01 12.59 37.28
CA GLY A 50 6.67 12.93 37.75
C GLY A 50 5.75 13.31 36.59
N THR A 51 5.16 14.49 36.63
CA THR A 51 4.31 15.07 35.58
C THR A 51 5.09 15.88 34.54
N GLY A 52 6.42 15.94 34.64
CA GLY A 52 7.29 16.62 33.69
C GLY A 52 7.03 16.16 32.25
N LYS A 53 6.76 17.11 31.35
CA LYS A 53 6.21 16.87 30.01
C LYS A 53 7.11 17.44 28.91
N ILE A 54 7.28 16.67 27.83
CA ILE A 54 7.72 17.13 26.52
C ILE A 54 6.53 16.99 25.58
N GLU A 55 6.02 18.11 25.08
CA GLU A 55 5.00 18.18 24.03
C GLU A 55 5.69 18.45 22.71
N ASN A 56 5.72 17.44 21.84
CA ASN A 56 6.48 17.46 20.61
C ASN A 56 5.59 17.57 19.38
N HIS A 57 5.71 18.69 18.67
CA HIS A 57 5.12 18.94 17.35
C HIS A 57 6.16 18.92 16.21
N GLY A 58 7.45 18.81 16.56
CA GLY A 58 8.58 18.83 15.63
C GLY A 58 9.33 17.50 15.61
N ASN A 59 10.65 17.59 15.48
CA ASN A 59 11.54 16.45 15.47
C ASN A 59 12.38 16.44 16.75
N PHE A 60 12.44 15.30 17.43
CA PHE A 60 13.25 15.11 18.62
C PHE A 60 14.19 13.93 18.40
N MET A 61 15.50 14.15 18.53
CA MET A 61 16.51 13.12 18.39
C MET A 61 17.23 12.90 19.73
N VAL A 62 17.26 11.65 20.16
CA VAL A 62 18.04 11.15 21.30
C VAL A 62 19.09 10.20 20.73
N GLN A 63 20.31 10.70 20.59
CA GLN A 63 21.47 9.93 20.16
C GLN A 63 22.30 9.61 21.40
N GLY A 64 22.13 8.40 21.92
CA GLY A 64 22.87 7.91 23.08
C GLY A 64 23.86 6.81 22.71
N THR A 65 24.45 6.24 23.75
CA THR A 65 25.35 5.09 23.71
C THR A 65 24.78 3.95 24.56
N SER A 66 25.51 2.83 24.65
CA SER A 66 25.09 1.66 25.45
C SER A 66 24.89 1.94 26.94
N THR A 67 25.46 3.04 27.46
CA THR A 67 25.31 3.45 28.87
C THR A 67 24.19 4.45 29.08
N ASP A 68 23.72 5.14 28.04
CA ASP A 68 22.65 6.13 28.15
C ASP A 68 21.28 5.47 28.36
N SER A 69 20.31 6.24 28.83
CA SER A 69 18.95 5.77 29.06
C SER A 69 17.88 6.75 28.61
N PHE A 70 16.73 6.22 28.17
CA PHE A 70 15.50 6.98 27.93
C PHE A 70 14.46 6.54 28.96
N LYS A 71 14.08 7.43 29.88
CA LYS A 71 13.30 7.06 31.07
C LYS A 71 12.16 8.03 31.39
N THR A 72 11.07 7.48 31.90
CA THR A 72 10.05 8.24 32.63
C THR A 72 10.00 7.68 34.04
N ILE A 73 10.14 8.54 35.04
CA ILE A 73 10.24 8.14 36.44
C ILE A 73 9.15 8.83 37.28
N THR A 74 8.77 8.23 38.39
CA THR A 74 7.92 8.86 39.41
C THR A 74 8.69 9.95 40.16
N THR A 75 8.01 10.77 40.96
CA THR A 75 8.66 11.74 41.86
C THR A 75 9.58 11.06 42.89
N GLY A 76 9.32 9.78 43.19
CA GLY A 76 10.16 8.92 44.04
C GLY A 76 11.34 8.26 43.31
N ASN A 77 11.66 8.64 42.08
CA ASN A 77 12.76 8.11 41.26
C ASN A 77 12.66 6.62 40.91
N THR A 78 11.45 6.09 40.83
CA THR A 78 11.19 4.75 40.29
C THR A 78 10.73 4.83 38.84
N ASP A 79 11.20 3.93 37.97
CA ASP A 79 10.72 3.87 36.58
C ASP A 79 9.19 3.68 36.55
N LYS A 80 8.51 4.45 35.70
CA LYS A 80 7.07 4.29 35.49
C LYS A 80 6.81 2.98 34.74
N THR A 81 5.68 2.35 35.06
CA THR A 81 5.22 1.13 34.40
C THR A 81 4.14 1.46 33.37
N GLU A 82 3.72 0.50 32.56
CA GLU A 82 2.60 0.67 31.63
C GLU A 82 1.32 1.18 32.32
N ALA A 83 1.09 0.78 33.57
CA ALA A 83 -0.07 1.18 34.36
C ALA A 83 0.02 2.63 34.87
N THR A 84 1.23 3.14 35.14
CA THR A 84 1.44 4.45 35.77
C THR A 84 2.08 5.48 34.83
N GLY A 85 2.50 5.05 33.64
CA GLY A 85 3.14 5.86 32.61
C GLY A 85 2.18 6.42 31.57
N GLY A 86 2.69 7.44 30.88
CA GLY A 86 1.97 8.29 29.93
C GLY A 86 2.07 9.76 30.31
N GLY A 87 1.81 10.64 29.34
CA GLY A 87 1.78 12.10 29.48
C GLY A 87 3.15 12.79 29.60
N ASN A 88 4.27 12.05 29.60
CA ASN A 88 5.61 12.62 29.77
C ASN A 88 6.30 12.98 28.45
N PHE A 89 6.20 12.15 27.42
CA PHE A 89 6.63 12.49 26.06
C PHE A 89 5.44 12.31 25.15
N VAL A 90 4.96 13.39 24.54
CA VAL A 90 3.78 13.35 23.67
C VAL A 90 4.19 13.77 22.28
N ASN A 91 4.16 12.84 21.32
CA ASN A 91 4.18 13.17 19.90
C ASN A 91 2.77 13.57 19.48
N SER A 92 2.59 14.85 19.18
CA SER A 92 1.28 15.42 18.84
C SER A 92 1.08 15.54 17.33
N LEU A 93 -0.17 15.39 16.90
CA LEU A 93 -0.58 15.68 15.52
C LEU A 93 -0.72 17.19 15.34
N ASN A 94 -0.10 17.74 14.29
CA ASN A 94 -0.20 19.17 14.01
C ASN A 94 -1.48 19.51 13.25
N GLU A 95 -1.92 18.60 12.38
CA GLU A 95 -3.12 18.75 11.55
C GLU A 95 -4.06 17.54 11.71
N PRO A 96 -4.69 17.32 12.88
CA PRO A 96 -5.46 16.10 13.17
C PRO A 96 -6.64 15.87 12.22
N THR A 97 -7.11 16.87 11.48
CA THR A 97 -8.17 16.71 10.48
C THR A 97 -7.65 16.31 9.09
N ALA A 98 -6.34 16.45 8.82
CA ALA A 98 -5.72 16.13 7.54
C ALA A 98 -5.10 14.72 7.49
N TYR A 99 -5.49 13.83 8.42
CA TYR A 99 -4.93 12.47 8.56
C TYR A 99 -5.00 11.61 7.28
N SER A 100 -5.98 11.86 6.42
CA SER A 100 -6.17 11.17 5.13
C SER A 100 -5.33 11.75 3.98
N THR A 101 -4.70 12.92 4.19
CA THR A 101 -3.90 13.59 3.17
C THR A 101 -2.48 13.04 3.17
N TYR A 102 -1.90 12.84 1.98
CA TYR A 102 -0.50 12.49 1.79
C TYR A 102 0.30 13.71 1.33
N ASN A 103 1.54 13.81 1.80
CA ASN A 103 2.41 14.93 1.43
C ASN A 103 2.93 14.67 0.02
N THR A 104 2.88 15.68 -0.84
CA THR A 104 3.50 15.63 -2.15
C THR A 104 4.97 15.27 -2.01
N ASN A 105 5.45 14.28 -2.79
CA ASN A 105 6.84 13.86 -2.75
C ASN A 105 7.75 14.83 -3.52
N ASN A 106 7.88 16.04 -2.99
CA ASN A 106 8.69 17.11 -3.55
C ASN A 106 9.24 17.98 -2.41
N SER A 107 10.54 18.17 -2.38
CA SER A 107 11.22 18.99 -1.37
C SER A 107 10.83 20.48 -1.37
N ALA A 108 10.26 20.98 -2.46
CA ALA A 108 9.76 22.35 -2.57
C ALA A 108 8.31 22.51 -2.09
N ALA A 109 7.57 21.40 -1.92
CA ALA A 109 6.20 21.43 -1.44
C ALA A 109 6.14 21.56 0.08
N THR A 110 5.20 22.35 0.59
CA THR A 110 4.94 22.43 2.04
C THR A 110 4.12 21.20 2.47
N PRO A 111 4.57 20.41 3.46
CA PRO A 111 3.81 19.27 3.97
C PRO A 111 2.44 19.70 4.53
N ALA A 112 1.37 19.06 4.04
CA ALA A 112 -0.02 19.29 4.45
C ALA A 112 -0.41 18.54 5.73
N TYR A 113 0.30 17.46 6.07
CA TYR A 113 0.09 16.68 7.29
C TYR A 113 1.42 16.35 7.96
N THR A 114 1.60 16.82 9.20
CA THR A 114 2.82 16.73 10.00
C THR A 114 2.52 16.38 11.45
N TYR A 115 3.54 15.91 12.16
CA TYR A 115 3.41 15.43 13.53
C TYR A 115 4.76 15.43 14.26
N GLY A 116 4.70 15.36 15.59
CA GLY A 116 5.83 15.05 16.43
C GLY A 116 6.47 13.73 16.05
N GLN A 117 7.81 13.72 15.90
CA GLN A 117 8.60 12.52 15.65
C GLN A 117 9.71 12.38 16.69
N LEU A 118 9.90 11.15 17.18
CA LEU A 118 10.92 10.80 18.17
C LEU A 118 11.88 9.76 17.59
N PHE A 119 13.14 10.16 17.41
CA PHE A 119 14.23 9.30 16.94
C PHE A 119 15.13 8.94 18.12
N ILE A 120 15.23 7.66 18.46
CA ILE A 120 16.16 7.17 19.49
C ILE A 120 17.18 6.26 18.81
N THR A 121 18.47 6.48 19.06
CA THR A 121 19.54 5.64 18.51
C THR A 121 20.65 5.36 19.51
N GLY A 122 21.23 4.16 19.38
CA GLY A 122 22.41 3.74 20.14
C GLY A 122 22.14 3.31 21.58
N ILE A 123 20.87 3.38 22.03
CA ILE A 123 20.44 2.98 23.37
C ILE A 123 19.81 1.58 23.34
N PRO A 124 20.34 0.59 24.09
CA PRO A 124 19.80 -0.76 24.17
C PRO A 124 18.38 -0.80 24.73
N GLN A 125 17.56 -1.76 24.29
CA GLN A 125 16.16 -1.91 24.72
C GLN A 125 15.99 -1.95 26.24
N ALA A 126 16.94 -2.54 26.97
CA ALA A 126 16.92 -2.60 28.44
C ALA A 126 16.96 -1.20 29.10
N ASN A 127 17.58 -0.22 28.44
CA ASN A 127 17.71 1.16 28.93
C ASN A 127 16.60 2.09 28.41
N LEU A 128 15.70 1.57 27.56
CA LEU A 128 14.51 2.29 27.07
C LEU A 128 13.31 1.94 27.94
N THR A 129 13.25 2.50 29.15
CA THR A 129 12.14 2.26 30.10
C THR A 129 11.07 3.34 30.06
N GLY A 130 11.34 4.48 29.42
CA GLY A 130 10.38 5.57 29.29
C GLY A 130 9.18 5.22 28.41
N ILE A 131 8.01 5.71 28.84
CA ILE A 131 6.75 5.56 28.12
C ILE A 131 6.47 6.83 27.31
N VAL A 132 6.19 6.64 26.02
CA VAL A 132 5.87 7.68 25.06
C VAL A 132 4.42 7.56 24.63
N ASP A 133 3.77 8.70 24.48
CA ASP A 133 2.43 8.88 23.96
C ASP A 133 2.52 9.31 22.49
N GLN A 134 1.86 8.56 21.62
CA GLN A 134 1.74 8.86 20.19
C GLN A 134 0.28 9.16 19.89
N GLU A 135 -0.01 10.43 19.56
CA GLU A 135 -1.31 10.78 19.03
C GLU A 135 -1.54 10.12 17.67
N PHE A 136 -2.76 9.62 17.48
CA PHE A 136 -3.12 8.78 16.35
C PHE A 136 -4.48 9.18 15.78
N ARG A 137 -4.47 9.45 14.48
CA ARG A 137 -5.62 9.45 13.60
C ARG A 137 -5.23 8.81 12.28
N ALA A 138 -6.16 8.08 11.70
CA ALA A 138 -5.99 7.41 10.42
C ALA A 138 -7.31 7.29 9.69
N VAL A 139 -7.24 7.00 8.38
CA VAL A 139 -8.39 6.49 7.67
C VAL A 139 -8.89 5.22 8.35
N ASN A 140 -10.20 5.06 8.42
CA ASN A 140 -10.78 3.82 8.88
C ASN A 140 -10.71 2.82 7.73
N HIS A 141 -9.89 1.78 7.86
CA HIS A 141 -9.74 0.77 6.81
C HIS A 141 -10.96 -0.15 6.67
N GLY A 142 -11.91 -0.16 7.62
CA GLY A 142 -13.13 -0.98 7.54
C GLY A 142 -13.17 -2.05 8.62
N THR A 143 -13.39 -3.32 8.25
CA THR A 143 -13.57 -4.41 9.21
C THR A 143 -12.32 -4.67 10.06
N TYR A 144 -11.13 -4.41 9.52
CA TYR A 144 -9.89 -4.41 10.29
C TYR A 144 -9.08 -3.16 10.00
N GLN A 145 -8.54 -2.55 11.05
CA GLN A 145 -7.62 -1.43 10.99
C GLN A 145 -6.18 -1.95 10.88
N GLN A 146 -5.54 -1.68 9.74
CA GLN A 146 -4.13 -1.95 9.52
C GLN A 146 -3.26 -0.98 10.31
N ILE A 147 -2.31 -1.50 11.10
CA ILE A 147 -1.47 -0.69 11.99
C ILE A 147 -0.13 -1.36 12.32
N GLY A 148 0.93 -0.57 12.46
CA GLY A 148 2.17 -0.95 13.13
C GLY A 148 2.13 -0.54 14.60
N LEU A 149 2.77 -1.29 15.50
CA LEU A 149 2.83 -0.98 16.94
C LEU A 149 4.29 -0.89 17.39
N PRO A 150 4.92 0.30 17.35
CA PRO A 150 6.35 0.51 17.59
C PRO A 150 6.71 0.48 19.09
N PHE A 151 6.15 -0.48 19.83
CA PHE A 151 6.25 -0.57 21.27
C PHE A 151 6.77 -1.92 21.74
N TYR A 152 7.64 -1.88 22.74
CA TYR A 152 8.23 -3.04 23.42
C TYR A 152 7.48 -3.35 24.71
N ASP A 153 7.25 -4.64 24.98
CA ASP A 153 6.58 -5.17 26.17
C ASP A 153 5.19 -4.57 26.44
N LYS A 154 4.52 -4.11 25.38
CA LYS A 154 3.18 -3.53 25.49
C LYS A 154 2.14 -4.63 25.67
N THR A 155 1.32 -4.54 26.70
CA THR A 155 0.22 -5.49 26.91
C THR A 155 -0.93 -5.15 25.98
N ALA A 156 -1.35 -6.08 25.11
CA ALA A 156 -2.35 -5.82 24.08
C ALA A 156 -3.71 -5.31 24.64
N SER A 157 -4.08 -5.68 25.87
CA SER A 157 -5.29 -5.23 26.54
C SER A 157 -5.36 -3.70 26.72
N THR A 158 -4.21 -3.03 26.85
CA THR A 158 -4.15 -1.56 27.02
C THR A 158 -4.68 -0.80 25.81
N LEU A 159 -4.61 -1.40 24.61
CA LEU A 159 -5.17 -0.84 23.38
C LEU A 159 -6.67 -0.57 23.50
N SER A 160 -7.38 -1.32 24.35
CA SER A 160 -8.82 -1.14 24.55
C SER A 160 -9.14 0.26 25.08
N THR A 161 -8.44 0.68 26.13
CA THR A 161 -8.60 2.02 26.72
C THR A 161 -8.09 3.11 25.78
N GLU A 162 -6.92 2.89 25.16
CA GLU A 162 -6.25 3.86 24.29
C GLU A 162 -7.05 4.16 23.00
N LEU A 163 -7.71 3.14 22.46
CA LEU A 163 -8.54 3.24 21.24
C LEU A 163 -10.05 3.38 21.55
N GLY A 164 -10.43 3.35 22.82
CA GLY A 164 -11.81 3.55 23.29
C GLY A 164 -12.80 2.49 22.82
N LYS A 165 -12.40 1.23 22.81
CA LYS A 165 -13.25 0.05 22.52
C LYS A 165 -12.73 -1.18 23.26
N THR A 166 -13.45 -2.29 23.27
CA THR A 166 -12.97 -3.53 23.92
C THR A 166 -12.45 -4.51 22.87
N PHE A 167 -11.18 -4.90 22.99
CA PHE A 167 -10.64 -6.03 22.23
C PHE A 167 -10.91 -7.36 22.94
N THR A 168 -11.12 -8.43 22.17
CA THR A 168 -11.43 -9.78 22.70
C THR A 168 -10.50 -10.83 22.12
N ASN A 169 -10.54 -12.04 22.68
CA ASN A 169 -9.74 -13.17 22.19
C ASN A 169 -10.46 -13.95 21.07
N ASN A 170 -11.72 -13.61 20.78
CA ASN A 170 -12.57 -14.42 19.91
C ASN A 170 -12.29 -14.11 18.43
N ARG A 171 -11.76 -15.08 17.69
CA ARG A 171 -11.56 -14.95 16.24
C ARG A 171 -12.92 -14.77 15.54
N HIS A 172 -12.93 -14.04 14.43
CA HIS A 172 -14.10 -13.66 13.63
C HIS A 172 -15.08 -12.71 14.35
N SER A 173 -14.72 -12.18 15.52
CA SER A 173 -15.56 -11.23 16.25
C SER A 173 -15.48 -9.81 15.71
N GLN A 174 -14.50 -9.52 14.85
CA GLN A 174 -14.12 -8.18 14.41
C GLN A 174 -13.72 -7.26 15.57
N ASN A 175 -13.41 -7.85 16.72
CA ASN A 175 -12.92 -7.21 17.93
C ASN A 175 -11.65 -7.89 18.46
N GLU A 176 -11.13 -8.90 17.78
CA GLU A 176 -9.84 -9.48 18.07
C GLU A 176 -8.69 -8.63 17.52
N ILE A 177 -7.48 -9.00 17.94
CA ILE A 177 -6.24 -8.46 17.40
C ILE A 177 -5.55 -9.59 16.64
N LEU A 178 -5.22 -9.33 15.38
CA LEU A 178 -4.47 -10.25 14.53
C LEU A 178 -3.10 -9.67 14.22
N TRP A 179 -2.17 -10.54 13.83
CA TRP A 179 -0.92 -10.18 13.18
C TRP A 179 -0.72 -11.06 11.95
N ASN A 180 0.03 -10.57 10.96
CA ASN A 180 0.30 -11.33 9.75
C ASN A 180 1.50 -12.27 9.92
N ASN A 181 1.27 -13.58 9.82
CA ASN A 181 2.34 -14.57 9.76
C ASN A 181 2.84 -14.73 8.32
N ASN A 182 3.96 -14.07 7.99
CA ASN A 182 4.53 -14.10 6.63
C ASN A 182 4.91 -15.53 6.17
N THR A 183 5.40 -16.39 7.07
CA THR A 183 5.82 -17.76 6.73
C THR A 183 4.65 -18.62 6.29
N ASN A 184 3.55 -18.56 7.03
CA ASN A 184 2.35 -19.37 6.75
C ASN A 184 1.32 -18.64 5.88
N VAL A 185 1.52 -17.34 5.62
CA VAL A 185 0.60 -16.48 4.88
C VAL A 185 -0.80 -16.52 5.50
N VAL A 186 -0.87 -16.29 6.83
CA VAL A 186 -2.13 -16.37 7.58
C VAL A 186 -2.19 -15.27 8.65
N PRO A 187 -3.30 -14.51 8.75
CA PRO A 187 -3.59 -13.67 9.91
C PRO A 187 -3.83 -14.52 11.16
N GLN A 188 -3.04 -14.36 12.21
CA GLN A 188 -3.15 -15.13 13.46
C GLN A 188 -3.65 -14.23 14.60
N ASN A 189 -4.64 -14.68 15.37
CA ASN A 189 -5.07 -13.97 16.59
C ASN A 189 -4.20 -14.38 17.78
N PHE A 190 -4.03 -13.47 18.73
CA PHE A 190 -3.47 -13.75 20.05
C PHE A 190 -4.36 -13.20 21.15
N GLY A 191 -4.16 -13.68 22.37
CA GLY A 191 -4.93 -13.22 23.53
C GLY A 191 -4.58 -11.79 23.95
N THR A 192 -5.52 -11.05 24.51
CA THR A 192 -5.31 -9.66 24.97
C THR A 192 -4.25 -9.51 26.07
N GLY A 193 -3.85 -10.59 26.75
CA GLY A 193 -2.71 -10.60 27.67
C GLY A 193 -1.33 -10.65 26.99
N TYR A 194 -1.28 -10.77 25.66
CA TYR A 194 -0.04 -10.91 24.91
C TYR A 194 0.84 -9.65 24.99
N LYS A 195 2.17 -9.87 24.98
CA LYS A 195 3.19 -8.82 25.05
C LYS A 195 3.77 -8.52 23.67
N ILE A 196 3.33 -7.40 23.09
CA ILE A 196 3.77 -6.87 21.80
C ILE A 196 5.23 -6.42 21.90
N GLY A 197 6.02 -6.68 20.85
CA GLY A 197 7.44 -6.32 20.77
C GLY A 197 8.40 -7.24 21.55
N ILE A 198 7.90 -8.27 22.25
CA ILE A 198 8.72 -9.35 22.82
C ILE A 198 8.50 -10.64 22.03
N GLY A 199 7.24 -11.11 22.00
CA GLY A 199 6.93 -12.41 21.41
C GLY A 199 6.76 -12.37 19.88
N LEU A 200 6.56 -11.18 19.33
CA LEU A 200 6.54 -10.90 17.89
C LEU A 200 7.62 -9.86 17.60
N ASP A 201 8.14 -9.90 16.39
CA ASP A 201 9.10 -8.92 15.92
C ASP A 201 8.54 -7.49 16.04
N GLY A 202 9.40 -6.53 16.38
CA GLY A 202 9.00 -5.13 16.54
C GLY A 202 8.42 -4.47 15.28
N PHE A 203 8.65 -5.07 14.11
CA PHE A 203 8.14 -4.65 12.81
C PHE A 203 6.91 -5.47 12.36
N ALA A 204 6.25 -6.21 13.26
CA ALA A 204 5.07 -6.99 12.92
C ALA A 204 3.93 -6.10 12.38
N TYR A 205 3.23 -6.64 11.39
CA TYR A 205 2.02 -6.05 10.82
C TYR A 205 0.80 -6.51 11.62
N TYR A 206 0.06 -5.57 12.20
CA TYR A 206 -1.14 -5.85 13.00
C TYR A 206 -2.42 -5.43 12.29
N MET A 207 -3.48 -6.22 12.50
CA MET A 207 -4.85 -5.95 12.10
C MET A 207 -5.71 -5.85 13.36
N LEU A 208 -6.20 -4.67 13.69
CA LEU A 208 -7.09 -4.48 14.84
C LEU A 208 -8.54 -4.62 14.37
N GLY A 209 -9.35 -5.43 15.05
CA GLY A 209 -10.77 -5.52 14.77
C GLY A 209 -11.44 -4.13 14.75
N GLY A 210 -12.16 -3.81 13.67
CA GLY A 210 -12.71 -2.48 13.39
C GLY A 210 -14.08 -2.21 14.00
N LEU A 211 -14.78 -3.23 14.52
CA LEU A 211 -16.14 -3.04 15.04
C LEU A 211 -16.16 -2.05 16.21
N GLY A 212 -16.88 -0.93 16.07
CA GLY A 212 -16.92 0.15 17.07
C GLY A 212 -15.60 0.93 17.23
N LEU A 213 -14.61 0.73 16.37
CA LEU A 213 -13.37 1.51 16.36
C LEU A 213 -13.59 2.83 15.63
N ASN A 214 -13.19 3.93 16.26
CA ASN A 214 -13.16 5.25 15.62
C ASN A 214 -11.78 5.88 15.80
N VAL A 215 -11.04 5.97 14.70
CA VAL A 215 -9.70 6.55 14.59
C VAL A 215 -9.63 7.71 13.59
N SER A 216 -10.75 8.04 12.95
CA SER A 216 -10.83 9.06 11.91
C SER A 216 -11.31 10.40 12.47
N THR A 217 -12.32 10.39 13.36
CA THR A 217 -12.90 11.64 13.91
C THR A 217 -12.51 11.93 15.35
N VAL A 218 -11.88 10.96 16.04
CA VAL A 218 -11.39 11.10 17.42
C VAL A 218 -9.89 10.89 17.43
N THR A 219 -9.15 11.82 18.04
CA THR A 219 -7.71 11.63 18.27
C THR A 219 -7.54 10.60 19.38
N ARG A 220 -6.86 9.50 19.07
CA ARG A 220 -6.47 8.47 20.03
C ARG A 220 -5.05 8.69 20.48
N THR A 221 -4.68 8.12 21.62
CA THR A 221 -3.30 8.18 22.13
C THR A 221 -2.86 6.77 22.45
N LEU A 222 -1.96 6.25 21.63
CA LEU A 222 -1.32 4.97 21.90
C LEU A 222 -0.07 5.23 22.73
N LYS A 223 0.14 4.45 23.78
CA LYS A 223 1.29 4.63 24.67
C LYS A 223 2.10 3.36 24.85
N GLY A 224 3.40 3.51 25.02
CA GLY A 224 4.27 2.37 25.29
C GLY A 224 5.74 2.75 25.32
N ARG A 225 6.58 1.76 25.62
CA ARG A 225 8.04 1.90 25.55
C ARG A 225 8.46 1.78 24.08
N PRO A 226 9.19 2.75 23.49
CA PRO A 226 9.66 2.62 22.12
C PRO A 226 10.58 1.40 21.92
N LEU A 227 10.60 0.88 20.69
CA LEU A 227 11.59 -0.11 20.27
C LEU A 227 12.97 0.54 20.06
N THR A 228 14.02 -0.20 20.41
CA THR A 228 15.41 0.14 20.07
C THR A 228 15.65 -0.01 18.56
N ASP A 229 16.66 0.69 18.05
CA ASP A 229 17.12 0.55 16.66
C ASP A 229 18.16 -0.56 16.47
N ILE A 230 18.68 -1.12 17.56
CA ILE A 230 19.64 -2.21 17.56
C ILE A 230 18.92 -3.53 17.20
N GLY A 231 19.46 -4.27 16.23
CA GLY A 231 18.92 -5.57 15.83
C GLY A 231 17.64 -5.49 14.99
N THR A 232 17.42 -4.39 14.27
CA THR A 232 16.23 -4.15 13.45
C THR A 232 16.39 -4.58 12.00
N THR A 233 17.16 -5.65 11.77
CA THR A 233 17.38 -6.23 10.43
C THR A 233 16.66 -7.57 10.34
N THR A 234 15.96 -7.80 9.23
CA THR A 234 15.31 -9.08 8.93
C THR A 234 15.74 -9.60 7.57
N THR A 235 15.80 -10.92 7.43
CA THR A 235 16.10 -11.59 6.16
C THR A 235 14.79 -11.90 5.44
N LEU A 236 14.64 -11.41 4.22
CA LEU A 236 13.45 -11.66 3.40
C LEU A 236 13.57 -13.02 2.71
N GLN A 237 13.27 -14.08 3.45
CA GLN A 237 13.29 -15.45 2.92
C GLN A 237 12.14 -16.31 3.48
N GLY A 238 11.66 -17.27 2.70
CA GLY A 238 10.75 -18.33 3.18
C GLY A 238 9.25 -17.98 3.29
N ALA A 239 8.83 -16.75 2.98
CA ALA A 239 7.43 -16.36 3.05
C ALA A 239 6.56 -17.18 2.07
N GLY A 240 5.61 -17.95 2.61
CA GLY A 240 4.71 -18.81 1.83
C GLY A 240 5.37 -20.00 1.14
N ALA A 241 6.66 -20.29 1.41
CA ALA A 241 7.41 -21.32 0.69
C ALA A 241 6.77 -22.72 0.81
N ASN A 242 6.33 -23.07 2.02
CA ASN A 242 5.73 -24.37 2.34
C ASN A 242 4.20 -24.37 2.32
N VAL A 243 3.59 -23.27 1.86
CA VAL A 243 2.13 -23.14 1.80
C VAL A 243 1.62 -23.68 0.48
N ASN A 244 0.66 -24.60 0.56
CA ASN A 244 -0.13 -25.03 -0.59
C ASN A 244 -1.47 -24.28 -0.57
N PHE A 245 -1.64 -23.32 -1.48
CA PHE A 245 -2.87 -22.55 -1.60
C PHE A 245 -4.03 -23.35 -2.20
N GLY A 246 -3.76 -24.52 -2.80
CA GLY A 246 -4.74 -25.29 -3.54
C GLY A 246 -5.20 -24.59 -4.82
N THR A 247 -5.99 -25.30 -5.64
CA THR A 247 -6.53 -24.74 -6.88
C THR A 247 -7.34 -23.47 -6.59
N ASN A 248 -6.99 -22.36 -7.23
CA ASN A 248 -7.64 -21.06 -7.06
C ASN A 248 -7.70 -20.56 -5.60
N GLY A 249 -6.73 -20.95 -4.75
CA GLY A 249 -6.67 -20.48 -3.36
C GLY A 249 -7.66 -21.16 -2.41
N ASN A 250 -8.21 -22.32 -2.79
CA ASN A 250 -9.27 -23.01 -2.05
C ASN A 250 -8.80 -23.83 -0.86
N ALA A 251 -7.49 -24.03 -0.66
CA ALA A 251 -7.00 -24.73 0.51
C ALA A 251 -7.35 -23.95 1.79
N LEU A 252 -7.54 -24.70 2.87
CA LEU A 252 -7.84 -24.15 4.20
C LEU A 252 -6.56 -23.94 4.99
N ASN A 253 -6.50 -22.84 5.74
CA ASN A 253 -5.50 -22.65 6.78
C ASN A 253 -5.91 -23.36 8.10
N GLN A 254 -5.09 -23.23 9.16
CA GLN A 254 -5.39 -23.82 10.46
C GLN A 254 -6.64 -23.26 11.18
N TYR A 255 -7.27 -22.22 10.63
CA TYR A 255 -8.51 -21.61 11.14
C TYR A 255 -9.72 -21.88 10.24
N ASN A 256 -9.62 -22.81 9.29
CA ASN A 256 -10.67 -23.13 8.31
C ASN A 256 -11.06 -21.95 7.41
N GLU A 257 -10.12 -21.05 7.12
CA GLU A 257 -10.31 -19.97 6.16
C GLU A 257 -9.61 -20.32 4.85
N LYS A 258 -10.25 -20.01 3.72
CA LYS A 258 -9.68 -20.24 2.39
C LYS A 258 -8.75 -19.11 2.02
N TYR A 259 -7.59 -19.42 1.42
CA TYR A 259 -6.60 -18.41 1.07
C TYR A 259 -7.12 -17.33 0.12
N TYR A 260 -8.00 -17.66 -0.84
CA TYR A 260 -8.58 -16.64 -1.73
C TYR A 260 -9.36 -15.55 -1.00
N SER A 261 -9.75 -15.81 0.25
CA SER A 261 -10.55 -14.88 1.01
C SER A 261 -9.76 -13.78 1.72
N TYR A 262 -8.42 -13.76 1.60
CA TYR A 262 -7.55 -12.73 2.20
C TYR A 262 -6.15 -12.60 1.56
N VAL A 263 -5.68 -13.57 0.75
CA VAL A 263 -4.39 -13.47 0.07
C VAL A 263 -4.53 -12.62 -1.19
N GLN A 264 -3.73 -11.56 -1.23
CA GLN A 264 -3.73 -10.55 -2.28
C GLN A 264 -2.31 -10.31 -2.73
N ASP A 265 -2.09 -10.53 -4.03
CA ASP A 265 -0.81 -10.36 -4.68
C ASP A 265 -1.03 -9.82 -6.09
N GLU A 266 -1.41 -8.55 -6.16
CA GLU A 266 -1.76 -7.87 -7.40
C GLU A 266 -0.56 -7.67 -8.34
N PHE A 267 0.66 -7.91 -7.84
CA PHE A 267 1.89 -7.91 -8.64
C PHE A 267 1.98 -9.10 -9.60
N GLU A 268 1.16 -10.13 -9.40
CA GLU A 268 1.12 -11.33 -10.24
C GLU A 268 -0.13 -11.31 -11.14
N THR A 269 0.07 -11.29 -12.45
CA THR A 269 -1.04 -11.17 -13.43
C THR A 269 -1.93 -12.41 -13.50
N THR A 270 -1.42 -13.56 -13.04
CA THR A 270 -2.14 -14.83 -13.05
C THR A 270 -2.29 -15.37 -11.63
N PRO A 271 -3.44 -15.13 -10.98
CA PRO A 271 -3.70 -15.56 -9.62
C PRO A 271 -3.48 -17.06 -9.40
N TRP A 272 -2.96 -17.43 -8.23
CA TRP A 272 -2.77 -18.83 -7.79
C TRP A 272 -1.80 -19.65 -8.64
N SER A 273 -0.98 -18.99 -9.45
CA SER A 273 0.09 -19.61 -10.23
C SER A 273 1.46 -19.05 -9.80
N ALA A 274 2.54 -19.71 -10.23
CA ALA A 274 3.92 -19.27 -10.00
C ALA A 274 4.20 -18.87 -8.53
N THR A 275 4.46 -17.59 -8.27
CA THR A 275 4.77 -17.07 -6.93
C THR A 275 3.62 -16.32 -6.28
N TYR A 276 2.40 -16.37 -6.83
CA TYR A 276 1.23 -15.69 -6.26
C TYR A 276 1.05 -16.04 -4.77
N GLY A 277 1.03 -15.02 -3.91
CA GLY A 277 0.92 -15.15 -2.46
C GLY A 277 2.20 -15.63 -1.76
N LYS A 278 3.28 -15.90 -2.49
CA LYS A 278 4.62 -16.25 -1.99
C LYS A 278 5.57 -15.08 -2.11
N ASN A 279 6.62 -15.06 -1.29
CA ASN A 279 7.61 -13.98 -1.26
C ASN A 279 6.99 -12.60 -0.97
N VAL A 280 5.86 -12.60 -0.26
CA VAL A 280 5.14 -11.42 0.20
C VAL A 280 5.40 -11.23 1.68
N TYR A 281 5.89 -10.06 2.06
CA TYR A 281 6.27 -9.73 3.42
C TYR A 281 5.51 -8.49 3.87
N GLN A 282 4.68 -8.61 4.90
CA GLN A 282 3.92 -7.51 5.47
C GLN A 282 4.59 -7.02 6.76
N PHE A 283 4.76 -5.70 6.86
CA PHE A 283 5.46 -5.06 7.96
C PHE A 283 4.72 -3.82 8.49
N GLY A 284 4.85 -3.60 9.79
CA GLY A 284 4.51 -2.35 10.45
C GLY A 284 5.76 -1.49 10.65
N ASN A 285 5.59 -0.15 10.66
CA ASN A 285 6.68 0.74 11.03
C ASN A 285 7.07 0.55 12.51
N PRO A 286 8.30 0.09 12.82
CA PRO A 286 8.73 -0.19 14.19
C PRO A 286 9.16 1.05 14.96
N PHE A 287 9.07 2.26 14.39
CA PHE A 287 9.56 3.49 15.00
C PHE A 287 8.52 4.61 15.06
N LEU A 288 8.81 5.60 15.90
CA LEU A 288 8.06 6.85 16.05
C LEU A 288 8.58 7.95 15.09
N THR A 289 9.15 7.53 13.96
CA THR A 289 9.64 8.36 12.86
C THR A 289 9.17 7.78 11.53
N ASN A 290 9.24 8.57 10.46
CA ASN A 290 8.95 8.07 9.12
C ASN A 290 9.98 7.04 8.66
N LEU A 291 9.58 6.13 7.78
CA LEU A 291 10.46 5.29 6.96
C LEU A 291 10.41 5.77 5.52
N ASP A 292 11.57 5.83 4.86
CA ASP A 292 11.64 6.03 3.41
C ASP A 292 11.88 4.72 2.68
N LEU A 293 10.92 4.34 1.83
CA LEU A 293 10.99 3.12 1.02
C LEU A 293 11.58 3.35 -0.38
N SER A 294 11.94 4.58 -0.74
CA SER A 294 12.27 4.93 -2.13
C SER A 294 13.58 4.36 -2.68
N GLN A 295 14.54 4.00 -1.81
CA GLN A 295 15.87 3.52 -2.22
C GLN A 295 16.20 2.12 -1.68
N ILE A 296 15.23 1.41 -1.09
CA ILE A 296 15.45 0.12 -0.39
C ILE A 296 16.07 -0.97 -1.26
N ALA A 297 15.95 -0.83 -2.58
CA ALA A 297 16.44 -1.78 -3.56
C ALA A 297 17.71 -1.31 -4.29
N LYS A 298 18.25 -0.14 -3.96
CA LYS A 298 19.36 0.46 -4.69
C LYS A 298 20.67 0.23 -3.96
N ASN A 299 21.65 -0.37 -4.63
CA ASN A 299 23.00 -0.51 -4.08
C ASN A 299 23.71 0.86 -4.07
N GLU A 300 23.74 1.48 -2.89
CA GLU A 300 24.34 2.79 -2.69
C GLU A 300 25.53 2.73 -1.73
N ALA A 301 26.68 3.25 -2.17
CA ALA A 301 27.89 3.28 -1.34
C ALA A 301 27.74 4.09 -0.03
N ASN A 302 26.83 5.06 0.01
CA ASN A 302 26.53 5.90 1.19
C ASN A 302 25.01 6.09 1.36
N GLY A 303 24.22 5.06 1.05
CA GLY A 303 22.75 5.10 1.11
C GLY A 303 22.20 4.64 2.45
N ASP A 304 20.99 4.10 2.40
CA ASP A 304 20.37 3.45 3.56
C ASP A 304 20.97 2.07 3.86
N GLY A 305 21.83 1.54 2.98
CA GLY A 305 22.49 0.24 3.20
C GLY A 305 21.56 -0.97 2.99
N ASN A 306 20.36 -0.75 2.45
CA ASN A 306 19.49 -1.81 1.97
C ASN A 306 19.76 -2.05 0.48
N TYR A 307 19.64 -3.30 0.06
CA TYR A 307 19.78 -3.66 -1.33
C TYR A 307 18.93 -4.90 -1.63
N LEU A 308 17.61 -4.68 -1.74
CA LEU A 308 16.67 -5.72 -2.14
C LEU A 308 16.79 -6.00 -3.65
N THR A 309 17.62 -6.98 -4.01
CA THR A 309 17.99 -7.31 -5.39
C THR A 309 16.84 -7.90 -6.21
N THR A 310 15.92 -8.60 -5.55
CA THR A 310 14.80 -9.29 -6.21
C THR A 310 13.47 -8.59 -5.99
N ILE A 311 13.46 -7.32 -5.58
CA ILE A 311 12.21 -6.59 -5.36
C ILE A 311 11.36 -6.54 -6.64
N GLN A 312 10.06 -6.75 -6.48
CA GLN A 312 9.07 -6.49 -7.50
C GLN A 312 8.35 -5.18 -7.23
N GLY A 313 7.88 -5.02 -6.00
CA GLY A 313 7.13 -3.84 -5.63
C GLY A 313 6.82 -3.72 -4.15
N VAL A 314 6.29 -2.55 -3.81
CA VAL A 314 5.74 -2.21 -2.50
C VAL A 314 4.26 -1.90 -2.64
N ARG A 315 3.44 -2.45 -1.75
CA ARG A 315 2.02 -2.13 -1.60
C ARG A 315 1.78 -1.43 -0.26
N LEU A 316 0.93 -0.42 -0.27
CA LEU A 316 0.59 0.40 0.89
C LEU A 316 -0.92 0.39 1.15
N GLU A 317 -1.26 0.23 2.42
CA GLU A 317 -2.61 0.05 2.95
C GLU A 317 -3.13 1.41 3.43
N ILE A 318 -3.83 2.15 2.57
CA ILE A 318 -4.05 3.59 2.81
C ILE A 318 -5.47 4.11 2.54
N ALA A 319 -6.38 3.25 2.07
CA ALA A 319 -7.68 3.69 1.64
C ALA A 319 -8.77 3.47 2.70
N PRO A 320 -9.74 4.40 2.80
CA PRO A 320 -10.87 4.22 3.70
C PRO A 320 -11.77 3.07 3.22
N ASN A 321 -12.28 2.28 4.17
CA ASN A 321 -13.18 1.15 3.93
C ASN A 321 -12.64 0.11 2.93
N ALA A 322 -11.32 0.02 2.78
CA ALA A 322 -10.69 -0.95 1.90
C ALA A 322 -10.96 -2.39 2.36
N VAL A 323 -10.85 -2.69 3.66
CA VAL A 323 -10.96 -4.04 4.23
C VAL A 323 -12.41 -4.35 4.60
N GLN A 324 -12.99 -5.39 4.00
CA GLN A 324 -14.38 -5.78 4.18
C GLN A 324 -14.51 -7.29 4.44
N THR A 325 -15.11 -7.66 5.58
CA THR A 325 -15.46 -9.05 5.87
C THR A 325 -16.91 -9.34 5.48
N THR A 326 -17.08 -10.38 4.67
CA THR A 326 -18.38 -10.96 4.31
C THR A 326 -18.45 -12.42 4.75
N SER A 327 -19.58 -13.10 4.51
CA SER A 327 -19.69 -14.55 4.70
C SER A 327 -18.71 -15.36 3.83
N SER A 328 -18.18 -14.75 2.76
CA SER A 328 -17.16 -15.37 1.89
C SER A 328 -15.72 -15.11 2.34
N GLY A 329 -15.54 -14.36 3.43
CA GLY A 329 -14.27 -14.01 4.06
C GLY A 329 -13.90 -12.52 3.95
N THR A 330 -12.64 -12.17 4.22
CA THR A 330 -12.17 -10.79 4.40
C THR A 330 -11.38 -10.30 3.21
N VAL A 331 -12.07 -9.66 2.28
CA VAL A 331 -11.47 -9.13 1.06
C VAL A 331 -11.13 -7.66 1.23
N THR A 332 -10.32 -7.16 0.30
CA THR A 332 -10.16 -5.72 0.11
C THR A 332 -10.96 -5.31 -1.11
N SER A 333 -11.71 -4.22 -0.99
CA SER A 333 -12.62 -3.73 -2.01
C SER A 333 -12.39 -2.25 -2.31
N GLY A 334 -12.43 -1.90 -3.60
CA GLY A 334 -12.54 -0.52 -4.09
C GLY A 334 -11.34 0.02 -4.89
N GLY A 335 -11.66 0.84 -5.90
CA GLY A 335 -10.81 1.44 -6.97
C GLY A 335 -9.43 2.01 -6.63
N ALA A 336 -9.18 2.23 -5.34
CA ALA A 336 -7.99 2.89 -4.80
C ALA A 336 -7.57 2.28 -3.46
N ALA A 337 -8.02 1.05 -3.16
CA ALA A 337 -7.83 0.37 -1.89
C ALA A 337 -6.35 0.32 -1.45
N TYR A 338 -5.49 0.13 -2.44
CA TYR A 338 -4.06 0.02 -2.30
C TYR A 338 -3.33 1.03 -3.17
N LYS A 339 -2.11 1.34 -2.75
CA LYS A 339 -1.14 2.13 -3.51
C LYS A 339 0.08 1.29 -3.78
N TYR A 340 0.61 1.40 -4.98
CA TYR A 340 1.65 0.51 -5.47
C TYR A 340 2.86 1.28 -5.96
N ILE A 341 4.04 0.72 -5.73
CA ILE A 341 5.28 1.14 -6.34
C ILE A 341 5.94 -0.08 -6.96
N ALA A 342 6.21 -0.06 -8.25
CA ALA A 342 6.99 -1.11 -8.92
C ALA A 342 8.46 -0.70 -9.06
N PHE A 343 9.36 -1.69 -9.03
CA PHE A 343 10.81 -1.50 -9.08
C PHE A 343 11.45 -2.26 -10.25
N ASP A 344 12.46 -1.62 -10.86
CA ASP A 344 13.25 -2.21 -11.94
C ASP A 344 14.30 -3.21 -11.42
N ALA A 345 15.05 -3.85 -12.33
CA ALA A 345 16.12 -4.80 -11.98
C ALA A 345 17.27 -4.17 -11.20
N SER A 346 17.45 -2.87 -11.37
CA SER A 346 18.49 -2.08 -10.73
C SER A 346 18.03 -1.48 -9.40
N GLY A 347 16.79 -1.78 -8.97
CA GLY A 347 16.19 -1.28 -7.75
C GLY A 347 15.72 0.16 -7.79
N ASN A 348 15.53 0.76 -8.98
CA ASN A 348 14.90 2.08 -9.07
C ASN A 348 13.37 1.94 -9.06
N PRO A 349 12.65 2.79 -8.31
CA PRO A 349 11.21 2.95 -8.48
C PRO A 349 10.90 3.39 -9.91
N MET A 350 10.11 2.59 -10.63
CA MET A 350 9.79 2.82 -12.04
C MET A 350 8.38 3.36 -12.26
N ALA A 351 7.42 2.99 -11.41
CA ALA A 351 6.01 3.22 -11.62
C ALA A 351 5.20 3.27 -10.33
N GLY A 352 4.06 3.98 -10.38
CA GLY A 352 3.00 3.95 -9.39
C GLY A 352 2.85 5.23 -8.56
N ASP A 353 2.46 5.05 -7.30
CA ASP A 353 2.02 6.09 -6.36
C ASP A 353 3.19 6.72 -5.56
N TYR A 354 4.13 7.36 -6.24
CA TYR A 354 5.37 7.92 -5.65
C TYR A 354 5.19 8.79 -4.39
N ASP A 355 4.02 9.41 -4.19
CA ASP A 355 3.72 10.23 -3.01
C ASP A 355 3.52 9.41 -1.72
N TYR A 356 3.43 8.09 -1.82
CA TYR A 356 3.14 7.17 -0.71
C TYR A 356 4.37 6.38 -0.22
N GLN A 357 5.56 6.63 -0.78
CA GLN A 357 6.80 5.93 -0.41
C GLN A 357 7.30 6.22 1.02
N ILE A 358 6.65 7.15 1.74
CA ILE A 358 6.95 7.46 3.14
C ILE A 358 5.94 6.78 4.06
N VAL A 359 6.41 5.83 4.86
CA VAL A 359 5.59 5.15 5.87
C VAL A 359 5.66 5.91 7.19
N ARG A 360 4.52 6.42 7.63
CA ARG A 360 4.39 7.20 8.87
C ARG A 360 4.54 6.31 10.11
N PRO A 361 4.77 6.86 11.32
CA PRO A 361 4.60 6.11 12.56
C PRO A 361 3.24 5.42 12.57
N LEU A 362 3.20 4.18 13.08
CA LEU A 362 2.00 3.31 13.09
C LEU A 362 1.51 2.87 11.71
N GLY A 363 2.16 3.30 10.63
CA GLY A 363 1.84 2.86 9.26
C GLY A 363 2.30 1.44 8.97
N THR A 364 1.79 0.88 7.87
CA THR A 364 2.12 -0.46 7.39
C THR A 364 2.45 -0.47 5.90
N PHE A 365 3.13 -1.51 5.45
CA PHE A 365 3.46 -1.72 4.05
C PHE A 365 3.71 -3.20 3.78
N VAL A 366 3.69 -3.56 2.50
CA VAL A 366 3.95 -4.92 2.01
C VAL A 366 5.04 -4.86 0.96
N ILE A 367 6.02 -5.75 1.04
CA ILE A 367 7.04 -5.96 0.02
C ILE A 367 6.75 -7.27 -0.71
N LYS A 368 6.73 -7.22 -2.04
CA LYS A 368 6.75 -8.40 -2.90
C LYS A 368 8.15 -8.54 -3.52
N LEU A 369 8.73 -9.72 -3.39
CA LEU A 369 9.92 -10.11 -4.14
C LEU A 369 9.54 -11.04 -5.30
N ARG A 370 10.27 -10.95 -6.41
CA ARG A 370 10.14 -11.82 -7.58
C ARG A 370 10.51 -13.25 -7.24
N ASP A 371 11.58 -13.39 -6.47
CA ASP A 371 12.00 -14.60 -5.80
C ASP A 371 12.71 -14.23 -4.49
N ASN A 372 13.01 -15.21 -3.63
CA ASN A 372 13.69 -14.97 -2.36
C ASN A 372 15.00 -15.77 -2.25
N THR A 373 15.61 -16.11 -3.39
CA THR A 373 16.85 -16.90 -3.44
C THR A 373 18.05 -16.10 -2.94
N ALA A 374 18.05 -14.78 -3.13
CA ALA A 374 19.12 -13.88 -2.71
C ALA A 374 19.24 -13.71 -1.19
N ALA A 375 18.20 -14.08 -0.42
CA ALA A 375 18.12 -13.86 1.03
C ALA A 375 18.42 -12.39 1.41
N ASP A 376 17.83 -11.45 0.67
CA ASP A 376 18.05 -10.02 0.87
C ASP A 376 17.72 -9.60 2.31
N GLN A 377 18.50 -8.66 2.85
CA GLN A 377 18.30 -8.12 4.19
C GLN A 377 17.63 -6.76 4.14
N LEU A 378 16.62 -6.57 4.99
CA LEU A 378 15.94 -5.29 5.21
C LEU A 378 16.28 -4.78 6.61
N ASN A 379 16.96 -3.64 6.69
CA ASN A 379 17.34 -2.95 7.91
C ASN A 379 16.44 -1.72 8.14
N PHE A 380 15.44 -1.86 9.01
CA PHE A 380 14.51 -0.78 9.31
C PHE A 380 15.19 0.44 9.95
N GLY A 381 16.20 0.23 10.79
CA GLY A 381 16.89 1.29 11.54
C GLY A 381 17.53 2.35 10.63
N THR A 382 17.92 1.96 9.42
CA THR A 382 18.54 2.83 8.41
C THR A 382 17.53 3.59 7.54
N LEU A 383 16.27 3.14 7.48
CA LEU A 383 15.21 3.77 6.69
C LEU A 383 14.61 4.99 7.38
N ARG A 384 14.85 5.14 8.69
CA ARG A 384 14.25 6.17 9.54
C ARG A 384 14.63 7.57 9.12
N ARG A 385 13.64 8.43 8.95
CA ARG A 385 13.82 9.85 8.64
C ARG A 385 12.80 10.71 9.36
N PHE A 386 13.16 11.97 9.60
CA PHE A 386 12.20 12.99 9.99
C PHE A 386 11.44 13.58 8.80
N ASN A 387 11.92 13.34 7.59
CA ASN A 387 11.40 13.98 6.40
C ASN A 387 10.06 13.37 5.97
N TYR A 388 9.23 14.19 5.31
CA TYR A 388 7.90 13.83 4.83
C TYR A 388 7.87 13.48 3.34
N TYR A 389 9.02 13.55 2.67
CA TYR A 389 9.23 13.19 1.27
C TYR A 389 10.50 12.35 1.11
N THR A 390 10.60 11.69 -0.04
CA THR A 390 11.65 10.72 -0.37
C THR A 390 13.01 11.37 -0.57
N ARG A 391 14.07 10.56 -0.53
CA ARG A 391 15.43 11.08 -0.73
C ARG A 391 15.62 11.19 -2.22
N ASN A 392 16.25 12.27 -2.65
CA ASN A 392 16.82 12.25 -3.98
C ASN A 392 17.98 11.24 -4.00
N SER A 393 17.97 10.32 -4.97
CA SER A 393 18.97 9.27 -5.14
C SER A 393 20.39 9.79 -5.45
N SER A 394 20.53 11.09 -5.73
CA SER A 394 21.81 11.81 -5.87
C SER A 394 22.28 12.52 -4.58
N THR A 395 21.48 12.52 -3.52
CA THR A 395 21.85 13.09 -2.23
C THR A 395 22.62 12.05 -1.40
N ALA A 396 23.93 11.98 -1.62
CA ALA A 396 24.91 11.39 -0.71
C ALA A 396 25.74 12.50 -0.03
N TYR A 397 26.42 12.21 1.08
CA TYR A 397 27.35 13.15 1.77
C TYR A 397 28.63 13.50 0.95
N SER A 398 28.61 13.43 -0.38
CA SER A 398 29.76 13.71 -1.23
C SER A 398 29.36 13.94 -2.70
N VAL A 399 30.02 14.92 -3.35
CA VAL A 399 29.71 15.52 -4.66
C VAL A 399 30.31 14.80 -5.87
N THR A 400 30.67 13.52 -5.75
CA THR A 400 31.26 12.77 -6.87
C THR A 400 30.55 11.44 -7.06
N ALA A 401 29.44 11.47 -7.80
CA ALA A 401 28.89 10.30 -8.47
C ALA A 401 28.20 10.72 -9.77
N ASN A 402 28.59 10.05 -10.87
CA ASN A 402 27.99 10.22 -12.19
C ASN A 402 26.56 9.66 -12.18
N LYS A 403 25.58 10.42 -12.71
CA LYS A 403 24.23 9.89 -12.96
C LYS A 403 24.31 8.91 -14.12
N ASN A 404 24.03 7.63 -13.90
CA ASN A 404 23.72 6.73 -15.01
C ASN A 404 22.34 7.09 -15.56
N THR A 405 22.36 7.72 -16.74
CA THR A 405 21.23 8.14 -17.56
C THR A 405 20.88 7.06 -18.57
N THR A 406 20.45 5.87 -18.14
CA THR A 406 20.20 4.78 -19.10
C THR A 406 18.72 4.55 -19.39
N ALA A 407 17.81 4.84 -18.46
CA ALA A 407 16.37 4.82 -18.73
C ALA A 407 15.65 5.94 -17.96
N THR A 408 14.79 6.70 -18.65
CA THR A 408 13.85 7.62 -18.01
C THR A 408 12.46 7.00 -18.01
N TYR A 409 11.88 6.84 -16.83
CA TYR A 409 10.52 6.33 -16.64
C TYR A 409 9.52 7.46 -16.86
N LYS A 410 8.54 7.25 -17.73
CA LYS A 410 7.53 8.25 -18.07
C LYS A 410 6.18 7.67 -17.68
N GLN A 411 5.41 8.41 -16.92
CA GLN A 411 4.16 7.92 -16.35
C GLN A 411 3.03 8.93 -16.56
N LEU A 412 1.88 8.42 -17.02
CA LEU A 412 0.59 9.08 -16.98
C LEU A 412 -0.27 8.40 -15.91
N GLY A 413 -0.60 9.12 -14.85
CA GLY A 413 -1.68 8.78 -13.93
C GLY A 413 -3.01 9.32 -14.42
N VAL A 414 -4.02 8.47 -14.44
CA VAL A 414 -5.41 8.84 -14.71
C VAL A 414 -6.21 8.60 -13.45
N ILE A 415 -6.71 9.69 -12.86
CA ILE A 415 -7.42 9.67 -11.58
C ILE A 415 -8.89 9.93 -11.83
N GLY A 416 -9.75 8.98 -11.50
CA GLY A 416 -11.20 9.16 -11.51
C GLY A 416 -11.66 9.95 -10.30
N LEU A 417 -12.37 11.06 -10.53
CA LEU A 417 -12.94 11.91 -9.50
C LEU A 417 -14.47 11.80 -9.46
N ASP A 418 -15.04 11.83 -8.27
CA ASP A 418 -16.48 11.94 -8.06
C ASP A 418 -17.02 13.35 -8.39
N VAL A 419 -18.32 13.57 -8.17
CA VAL A 419 -18.98 14.87 -8.39
C VAL A 419 -18.45 15.99 -7.48
N ASN A 420 -17.84 15.63 -6.34
CA ASN A 420 -17.29 16.55 -5.37
C ASN A 420 -15.78 16.80 -5.57
N GLY A 421 -15.17 16.12 -6.56
CA GLY A 421 -13.73 16.21 -6.84
C GLY A 421 -12.86 15.28 -5.97
N ASN A 422 -13.44 14.31 -5.27
CA ASN A 422 -12.67 13.32 -4.50
C ASN A 422 -12.17 12.18 -5.40
N GLU A 423 -10.94 11.71 -5.17
CA GLU A 423 -10.42 10.51 -5.83
C GLU A 423 -11.21 9.26 -5.42
N VAL A 424 -11.74 8.55 -6.42
CA VAL A 424 -12.48 7.29 -6.24
C VAL A 424 -11.83 6.11 -6.95
N ALA A 425 -10.95 6.38 -7.92
CA ALA A 425 -10.18 5.35 -8.63
C ALA A 425 -8.95 5.95 -9.30
N ARG A 426 -8.00 5.10 -9.64
CA ARG A 426 -6.76 5.51 -10.30
C ARG A 426 -6.21 4.37 -11.14
N THR A 427 -5.51 4.70 -12.22
CA THR A 427 -4.68 3.77 -12.98
C THR A 427 -3.52 4.52 -13.62
N TYR A 428 -2.49 3.79 -14.03
CA TYR A 428 -1.26 4.31 -14.58
C TYR A 428 -0.95 3.68 -15.93
N TYR A 429 -0.46 4.51 -16.84
CA TYR A 429 0.23 4.09 -18.06
C TYR A 429 1.68 4.54 -17.98
N VAL A 430 2.60 3.59 -18.06
CA VAL A 430 4.05 3.81 -17.92
C VAL A 430 4.77 3.37 -19.19
N VAL A 431 5.76 4.15 -19.62
CA VAL A 431 6.62 3.79 -20.75
C VAL A 431 8.09 4.02 -20.42
N TYR A 432 8.93 3.11 -20.92
CA TYR A 432 10.38 3.15 -20.76
C TYR A 432 11.08 2.32 -21.85
N PRO A 433 12.38 2.53 -22.13
CA PRO A 433 13.10 1.87 -23.22
C PRO A 433 13.04 0.35 -23.19
N ASP A 434 13.15 -0.23 -21.99
CA ASP A 434 13.16 -1.67 -21.74
C ASP A 434 11.78 -2.20 -21.33
N GLY A 435 10.72 -1.41 -21.53
CA GLY A 435 9.36 -1.81 -21.24
C GLY A 435 8.93 -2.98 -22.12
N THR A 436 8.19 -3.91 -21.54
CA THR A 436 7.56 -5.00 -22.27
C THR A 436 6.22 -4.53 -22.80
N THR A 437 5.91 -4.88 -24.05
CA THR A 437 4.58 -4.64 -24.63
C THR A 437 3.86 -5.97 -24.79
N GLY A 438 2.63 -6.02 -24.30
CA GLY A 438 1.80 -7.20 -24.27
C GLY A 438 2.26 -8.21 -23.21
N HIS A 439 1.52 -9.31 -23.12
CA HIS A 439 1.62 -10.19 -21.96
C HIS A 439 2.99 -10.85 -21.86
N SER A 440 3.58 -10.78 -20.67
CA SER A 440 4.77 -11.54 -20.32
C SER A 440 4.75 -11.98 -18.87
N LEU A 441 5.19 -13.21 -18.61
CA LEU A 441 5.32 -13.75 -17.24
C LEU A 441 6.68 -13.43 -16.60
N THR A 442 7.68 -13.03 -17.39
CA THR A 442 9.06 -12.87 -16.93
C THR A 442 9.66 -11.49 -17.22
N GLU A 443 9.24 -10.88 -18.34
CA GLU A 443 9.79 -9.62 -18.82
C GLU A 443 8.94 -8.42 -18.40
N ALA A 444 7.68 -8.63 -18.01
CA ALA A 444 6.85 -7.56 -17.49
C ALA A 444 7.24 -7.24 -16.05
N ARG A 445 7.50 -5.96 -15.74
CA ARG A 445 8.14 -5.55 -14.48
C ARG A 445 7.36 -4.52 -13.70
N ALA A 446 6.65 -3.62 -14.38
CA ALA A 446 5.85 -2.57 -13.75
C ALA A 446 4.41 -3.01 -13.50
N GLN A 447 3.93 -4.02 -14.22
CA GLN A 447 2.51 -4.38 -14.22
C GLN A 447 2.01 -4.71 -12.82
N VAL A 448 0.85 -4.14 -12.50
CA VAL A 448 0.08 -4.43 -11.30
C VAL A 448 -1.35 -4.59 -11.74
N THR A 449 -2.01 -5.65 -11.32
CA THR A 449 -3.42 -5.92 -11.63
C THR A 449 -4.38 -5.11 -10.77
N ILE A 450 -5.62 -4.97 -11.23
CA ILE A 450 -6.73 -4.49 -10.42
C ILE A 450 -7.63 -5.64 -9.97
N ASP A 451 -8.29 -5.47 -8.83
CA ASP A 451 -9.36 -6.34 -8.37
C ASP A 451 -10.63 -6.18 -9.24
N VAL A 452 -11.51 -7.17 -9.19
CA VAL A 452 -12.80 -7.14 -9.90
C VAL A 452 -13.73 -5.98 -9.46
N SER A 453 -13.58 -5.52 -8.22
CA SER A 453 -14.34 -4.41 -7.63
C SER A 453 -13.87 -3.03 -8.09
N ASP A 454 -12.67 -2.92 -8.66
CA ASP A 454 -12.14 -1.65 -9.13
C ASP A 454 -12.94 -1.09 -10.32
N VAL A 455 -13.16 0.22 -10.29
CA VAL A 455 -14.06 0.94 -11.20
C VAL A 455 -13.35 1.64 -12.36
N LEU A 456 -12.01 1.64 -12.37
CA LEU A 456 -11.18 2.18 -13.44
C LEU A 456 -9.97 1.28 -13.64
N GLY A 457 -9.60 1.03 -14.90
CA GLY A 457 -8.39 0.28 -15.20
C GLY A 457 -8.12 0.21 -16.69
N THR A 458 -6.94 -0.31 -17.01
CA THR A 458 -6.53 -0.59 -18.39
C THR A 458 -6.51 -2.08 -18.66
N TYR A 459 -6.36 -2.45 -19.93
CA TYR A 459 -6.22 -3.84 -20.36
C TYR A 459 -4.83 -4.09 -20.90
N GLU A 460 -4.44 -5.36 -20.89
CA GLU A 460 -3.30 -5.86 -21.63
C GLU A 460 -3.39 -5.44 -23.10
N GLU A 461 -2.32 -4.85 -23.61
CA GLU A 461 -2.28 -4.32 -24.95
C GLU A 461 -1.81 -5.34 -25.98
N ALA A 462 -2.47 -5.36 -27.14
CA ALA A 462 -1.95 -6.08 -28.29
C ALA A 462 -0.70 -5.34 -28.81
N PRO A 463 0.32 -6.04 -29.37
CA PRO A 463 1.51 -5.37 -29.92
C PRO A 463 1.25 -4.30 -30.99
N ALA A 464 0.07 -4.34 -31.63
CA ALA A 464 -0.38 -3.37 -32.64
C ALA A 464 -1.20 -2.20 -32.06
N GLY A 465 -1.51 -2.19 -30.76
CA GLY A 465 -2.45 -1.26 -30.12
C GLY A 465 -3.82 -1.89 -29.87
N GLY A 466 -4.54 -1.36 -28.89
CA GLY A 466 -5.83 -1.89 -28.43
C GLY A 466 -5.70 -3.06 -27.46
N ILE A 467 -6.82 -3.71 -27.17
CA ILE A 467 -6.87 -4.80 -26.17
C ILE A 467 -6.35 -6.10 -26.80
N ASP A 468 -5.51 -6.85 -26.08
CA ASP A 468 -5.19 -8.23 -26.44
C ASP A 468 -6.41 -9.15 -26.18
N PRO A 469 -6.99 -9.74 -27.24
CA PRO A 469 -8.18 -10.59 -27.11
C PRO A 469 -7.94 -11.88 -26.30
N ASN A 470 -6.69 -12.32 -26.12
CA ASN A 470 -6.38 -13.52 -25.33
C ASN A 470 -6.46 -13.25 -23.83
N TYR A 471 -6.25 -12.00 -23.40
CA TYR A 471 -6.14 -11.63 -21.98
C TYR A 471 -7.27 -10.71 -21.49
N MET A 472 -8.12 -10.21 -22.39
CA MET A 472 -9.22 -9.29 -22.05
C MET A 472 -10.20 -9.77 -20.96
N SER A 473 -10.31 -11.08 -20.76
CA SER A 473 -11.18 -11.69 -19.74
C SER A 473 -10.41 -12.32 -18.57
N GLN A 474 -9.08 -12.21 -18.56
CA GLN A 474 -8.23 -12.83 -17.54
C GLN A 474 -7.92 -11.86 -16.40
N TYR A 475 -7.44 -10.67 -16.74
CA TYR A 475 -7.09 -9.63 -15.76
C TYR A 475 -7.20 -8.25 -16.39
N ARG A 476 -7.05 -7.24 -15.54
CA ARG A 476 -7.03 -5.82 -15.88
C ARG A 476 -5.92 -5.18 -15.05
N LEU A 477 -5.44 -4.02 -15.49
CA LEU A 477 -4.21 -3.42 -14.97
C LEU A 477 -4.46 -2.09 -14.26
N TYR A 478 -3.87 -2.00 -13.06
CA TYR A 478 -3.71 -0.80 -12.25
C TYR A 478 -2.54 0.02 -12.80
N ILE A 479 -1.40 -0.62 -12.98
CA ILE A 479 -0.26 -0.09 -13.72
C ILE A 479 -0.13 -0.93 -14.98
N ASN A 480 -0.27 -0.29 -16.14
CA ASN A 480 0.11 -0.87 -17.42
C ASN A 480 1.43 -0.26 -17.90
N GLU A 481 2.27 -1.08 -18.51
CA GLU A 481 3.55 -0.69 -19.10
C GLU A 481 3.56 -0.92 -20.59
N ALA A 482 4.39 -0.16 -21.31
CA ALA A 482 4.71 -0.47 -22.70
C ALA A 482 6.12 -0.03 -23.05
N ASN A 483 6.68 -0.62 -24.10
CA ASN A 483 7.94 -0.18 -24.66
C ASN A 483 7.82 1.23 -25.26
N GLU A 484 8.68 2.16 -24.86
CA GLU A 484 8.58 3.56 -25.31
C GLU A 484 8.81 3.72 -26.82
N ASN A 485 9.57 2.81 -27.44
CA ASN A 485 10.00 2.91 -28.84
C ASN A 485 9.06 2.14 -29.75
N THR A 486 8.76 0.87 -29.43
CA THR A 486 7.93 0.02 -30.29
C THR A 486 6.43 0.25 -30.10
N PHE A 487 6.02 0.89 -29.00
CA PHE A 487 4.62 1.19 -28.70
C PHE A 487 4.22 2.67 -28.85
N LYS A 488 5.15 3.52 -29.29
CA LYS A 488 4.87 4.94 -29.55
C LYS A 488 3.70 5.11 -30.53
N GLY A 489 2.75 5.97 -30.16
CA GLY A 489 1.57 6.31 -30.96
C GLY A 489 0.50 5.22 -31.05
N LYS A 490 0.68 4.08 -30.36
CA LYS A 490 -0.34 3.02 -30.25
C LYS A 490 -1.17 3.23 -28.99
N ASN A 491 -2.43 2.83 -29.04
CA ASN A 491 -3.37 3.05 -27.93
C ASN A 491 -3.32 1.93 -26.90
N ILE A 492 -3.36 2.33 -25.62
CA ILE A 492 -3.84 1.49 -24.51
C ILE A 492 -5.30 1.85 -24.25
N ARG A 493 -6.13 0.83 -24.04
CA ARG A 493 -7.56 1.01 -23.75
C ARG A 493 -7.78 1.18 -22.26
N LEU A 494 -8.26 2.36 -21.88
CA LEU A 494 -8.75 2.69 -20.56
C LEU A 494 -10.26 2.45 -20.51
N LYS A 495 -10.73 1.77 -19.46
CA LYS A 495 -12.14 1.52 -19.22
C LYS A 495 -12.57 2.02 -17.86
N ASN A 496 -13.65 2.77 -17.88
CA ASN A 496 -14.42 3.13 -16.70
C ASN A 496 -15.63 2.21 -16.59
N PHE A 497 -15.66 1.47 -15.49
CA PHE A 497 -16.65 0.45 -15.20
C PHE A 497 -17.86 1.00 -14.43
N ASP A 498 -17.79 2.26 -13.98
CA ASP A 498 -18.83 2.93 -13.22
C ASP A 498 -18.92 4.43 -13.54
N LEU A 499 -19.67 4.74 -14.61
CA LEU A 499 -19.98 6.11 -15.02
C LEU A 499 -20.88 6.86 -14.02
N ASN A 500 -21.48 6.17 -13.05
CA ASN A 500 -22.25 6.83 -12.00
C ASN A 500 -21.35 7.42 -10.93
N THR A 501 -20.22 6.75 -10.65
CA THR A 501 -19.26 7.19 -9.64
C THR A 501 -18.24 8.20 -10.21
N ILE A 502 -17.60 7.91 -11.33
CA ILE A 502 -16.55 8.79 -11.89
C ILE A 502 -17.16 9.83 -12.84
N LYS A 503 -16.97 11.11 -12.54
CA LYS A 503 -17.50 12.26 -13.31
C LYS A 503 -16.45 13.04 -14.07
N SER A 504 -15.21 13.01 -13.60
CA SER A 504 -14.08 13.62 -14.31
C SER A 504 -12.81 12.81 -14.13
N TYR A 505 -11.86 13.00 -15.05
CA TYR A 505 -10.49 12.51 -14.91
C TYR A 505 -9.53 13.65 -14.63
N LYS A 506 -8.65 13.47 -13.65
CA LYS A 506 -7.47 14.31 -13.47
C LYS A 506 -6.23 13.58 -14.01
N PHE A 507 -5.38 14.28 -14.74
CA PHE A 507 -4.12 13.74 -15.26
C PHE A 507 -2.92 14.13 -14.40
N GLU A 508 -2.05 13.15 -14.14
CA GLU A 508 -0.75 13.33 -13.48
C GLU A 508 0.37 12.77 -14.36
N VAL A 509 1.12 13.64 -15.03
CA VAL A 509 2.28 13.31 -15.84
C VAL A 509 3.55 13.46 -15.00
N ARG A 510 4.34 12.38 -14.94
CA ARG A 510 5.60 12.33 -14.19
C ARG A 510 6.73 11.79 -15.06
N GLU A 511 7.94 12.27 -14.79
CA GLU A 511 9.19 11.71 -15.29
C GLU A 511 10.07 11.33 -14.11
N ASN A 512 10.50 10.07 -14.05
CA ASN A 512 11.28 9.49 -12.94
C ASN A 512 10.65 9.79 -11.56
N GLY A 513 9.32 9.62 -11.47
CA GLY A 513 8.55 9.88 -10.25
C GLY A 513 8.31 11.35 -9.89
N THR A 514 8.93 12.28 -10.61
CA THR A 514 8.77 13.72 -10.38
C THR A 514 7.69 14.29 -11.31
N PRO A 515 6.69 15.03 -10.80
CA PRO A 515 5.71 15.69 -11.65
C PRO A 515 6.36 16.76 -12.52
N ILE A 516 5.89 16.87 -13.77
CA ILE A 516 6.23 18.00 -14.63
C ILE A 516 5.42 19.24 -14.22
N ASN A 517 5.64 20.39 -14.87
CA ASN A 517 4.90 21.61 -14.55
C ASN A 517 3.42 21.50 -14.96
N ASP A 518 2.52 22.11 -14.19
CA ASP A 518 1.10 22.18 -14.51
C ASP A 518 0.84 22.81 -15.87
N GLY A 519 -0.12 22.26 -16.61
CA GLY A 519 -0.46 22.70 -17.97
C GLY A 519 0.52 22.25 -19.06
N VAL A 520 1.54 21.44 -18.72
CA VAL A 520 2.49 20.84 -19.68
C VAL A 520 2.17 19.36 -19.86
N HIS A 521 2.38 18.80 -21.06
CA HIS A 521 2.32 17.36 -21.32
C HIS A 521 3.62 16.77 -21.89
N THR A 522 4.51 17.60 -22.43
CA THR A 522 5.78 17.16 -22.99
C THR A 522 6.80 16.84 -21.90
N LEU A 523 7.51 15.72 -22.09
CA LEU A 523 8.57 15.26 -21.21
C LEU A 523 9.93 15.73 -21.73
N SER A 524 11.03 15.40 -21.03
CA SER A 524 12.38 15.79 -21.44
C SER A 524 12.77 15.31 -22.85
N SER A 525 12.14 14.24 -23.34
CA SER A 525 12.30 13.72 -24.71
C SER A 525 11.60 14.54 -25.80
N GLY A 526 10.80 15.54 -25.43
CA GLY A 526 9.92 16.28 -26.34
C GLY A 526 8.65 15.53 -26.74
N ILE A 527 8.46 14.29 -26.26
CA ILE A 527 7.26 13.47 -26.49
C ILE A 527 6.37 13.58 -25.24
N GLY A 528 5.05 13.67 -25.43
CA GLY A 528 4.08 13.73 -24.34
C GLY A 528 3.04 12.62 -24.39
N PHE A 529 2.17 12.61 -23.38
CA PHE A 529 1.01 11.72 -23.34
C PHE A 529 -0.22 12.37 -23.95
N TYR A 530 -1.08 11.55 -24.55
CA TYR A 530 -2.33 11.97 -25.18
C TYR A 530 -3.46 11.03 -24.76
N TYR A 531 -4.68 11.54 -24.85
CA TYR A 531 -5.90 10.74 -24.66
C TYR A 531 -6.91 11.02 -25.76
N LYS A 532 -7.81 10.08 -26.00
CA LYS A 532 -8.93 10.23 -26.94
C LYS A 532 -10.16 9.56 -26.33
N SER A 533 -11.27 10.28 -26.22
CA SER A 533 -12.56 9.66 -25.88
C SER A 533 -13.10 8.85 -27.06
N GLN A 534 -14.02 7.91 -26.81
CA GLN A 534 -14.59 7.00 -27.82
C GLN A 534 -14.96 7.67 -29.17
N ASN A 535 -15.51 8.89 -29.13
CA ASN A 535 -15.90 9.67 -30.31
C ASN A 535 -15.19 11.04 -30.41
N GLY A 536 -14.13 11.25 -29.64
CA GLY A 536 -13.39 12.52 -29.59
C GLY A 536 -12.23 12.60 -30.56
N THR A 537 -11.61 13.78 -30.63
CA THR A 537 -10.28 13.96 -31.21
C THR A 537 -9.21 13.66 -30.18
N VAL A 538 -7.99 13.39 -30.64
CA VAL A 538 -6.84 13.20 -29.76
C VAL A 538 -6.50 14.53 -29.09
N GLN A 539 -6.33 14.50 -27.78
CA GLN A 539 -6.02 15.66 -26.94
C GLN A 539 -4.78 15.40 -26.09
N PRO A 540 -3.94 16.41 -25.82
CA PRO A 540 -2.81 16.27 -24.91
C PRO A 540 -3.29 16.02 -23.47
N ALA A 541 -2.68 15.07 -22.77
CA ALA A 541 -2.92 14.86 -21.35
C ALA A 541 -2.06 15.83 -20.52
N LEU A 542 -2.58 17.04 -20.30
CA LEU A 542 -1.86 18.09 -19.58
C LEU A 542 -1.78 17.78 -18.08
N GLN A 543 -0.60 17.95 -17.49
CA GLN A 543 -0.38 17.82 -16.05
C GLN A 543 -1.34 18.70 -15.25
N GLY A 544 -2.04 18.10 -14.29
CA GLY A 544 -2.98 18.79 -13.40
C GLY A 544 -4.34 19.10 -14.03
N ALA A 545 -4.55 18.86 -15.32
CA ALA A 545 -5.83 19.12 -15.97
C ALA A 545 -6.93 18.15 -15.49
N VAL A 546 -8.14 18.69 -15.35
CA VAL A 546 -9.36 17.94 -15.02
C VAL A 546 -10.31 18.00 -16.21
N VAL A 547 -10.71 16.84 -16.72
CA VAL A 547 -11.55 16.71 -17.92
C VAL A 547 -12.81 15.90 -17.62
N PRO A 548 -13.98 16.27 -18.17
CA PRO A 548 -15.22 15.54 -17.92
C PRO A 548 -15.20 14.13 -18.54
N VAL A 549 -15.88 13.19 -17.88
CA VAL A 549 -16.11 11.85 -18.44
C VAL A 549 -17.31 11.88 -19.39
N ASN A 550 -17.06 11.51 -20.65
CA ASN A 550 -18.04 11.54 -21.75
C ASN A 550 -18.33 10.15 -22.33
N GLY A 551 -17.79 9.09 -21.73
CA GLY A 551 -17.95 7.72 -22.18
C GLY A 551 -17.24 6.73 -21.25
N ALA A 552 -17.49 5.44 -21.44
CA ALA A 552 -16.80 4.39 -20.67
C ALA A 552 -15.39 4.11 -21.19
N ASP A 553 -15.15 4.35 -22.48
CA ASP A 553 -13.95 3.93 -23.19
C ASP A 553 -13.10 5.13 -23.62
N TYR A 554 -11.82 5.04 -23.30
CA TYR A 554 -10.80 6.01 -23.67
C TYR A 554 -9.58 5.29 -24.22
N ASP A 555 -8.88 5.96 -25.14
CA ASP A 555 -7.55 5.57 -25.58
C ASP A 555 -6.52 6.47 -24.93
N LEU A 556 -5.46 5.87 -24.41
CA LEU A 556 -4.27 6.55 -23.90
C LEU A 556 -3.10 6.27 -24.84
N TYR A 557 -2.26 7.28 -25.07
CA TYR A 557 -1.13 7.18 -26.00
C TYR A 557 0.12 7.83 -25.40
N TYR A 558 1.27 7.25 -25.71
CA TYR A 558 2.56 7.91 -25.58
C TYR A 558 3.05 8.31 -26.97
N GLY A 559 3.21 9.61 -27.19
CA GLY A 559 3.40 10.19 -28.51
C GLY A 559 2.09 10.31 -29.28
N GLU A 560 2.04 11.30 -30.17
CA GLU A 560 0.88 11.57 -30.99
C GLU A 560 0.66 10.41 -31.99
N PRO A 561 -0.57 9.85 -32.09
CA PRO A 561 -0.84 8.75 -32.99
C PRO A 561 -0.81 9.21 -34.45
N SER A 562 0.07 8.60 -35.25
CA SER A 562 0.11 8.77 -36.71
C SER A 562 -0.95 7.87 -37.34
N ASN A 563 -2.00 8.47 -37.91
CA ASN A 563 -3.17 7.83 -38.54
C ASN A 563 -4.22 7.27 -37.56
N VAL A 564 -5.13 8.14 -37.12
CA VAL A 564 -6.42 7.71 -36.56
C VAL A 564 -7.30 7.23 -37.72
N VAL A 565 -7.08 5.99 -38.18
CA VAL A 565 -8.07 5.34 -39.07
C VAL A 565 -9.32 5.11 -38.22
N LEU A 566 -10.50 5.47 -38.74
CA LEU A 566 -11.78 5.06 -38.14
C LEU A 566 -11.79 3.52 -38.09
N ALA A 567 -11.42 2.93 -36.96
CA ALA A 567 -11.59 1.50 -36.76
C ALA A 567 -13.10 1.25 -36.62
N THR A 568 -13.71 0.67 -37.65
CA THR A 568 -15.08 0.13 -37.62
C THR A 568 -15.19 -1.17 -36.84
N ASN A 569 -14.12 -1.60 -36.17
CA ASN A 569 -14.18 -2.72 -35.26
C ASN A 569 -14.82 -2.23 -33.96
N GLU A 570 -16.12 -2.50 -33.82
CA GLU A 570 -16.73 -2.62 -32.50
C GLU A 570 -16.00 -3.75 -31.76
N THR A 571 -14.88 -3.42 -31.11
CA THR A 571 -14.35 -4.26 -30.03
C THR A 571 -15.45 -4.35 -29.00
N LYS A 572 -16.11 -5.51 -28.93
CA LYS A 572 -17.09 -5.84 -27.90
C LYS A 572 -16.55 -5.38 -26.56
N SER A 573 -17.31 -4.54 -25.87
CA SER A 573 -16.94 -4.07 -24.54
C SER A 573 -16.67 -5.31 -23.66
N PRO A 574 -15.45 -5.47 -23.11
CA PRO A 574 -15.15 -6.58 -22.22
C PRO A 574 -16.04 -6.50 -20.98
N SER A 575 -16.71 -7.61 -20.66
CA SER A 575 -17.61 -7.71 -19.51
C SER A 575 -16.83 -7.92 -18.21
N ARG A 576 -17.34 -7.42 -17.07
CA ARG A 576 -16.83 -7.81 -15.74
C ARG A 576 -17.29 -9.20 -15.30
N THR A 577 -18.13 -9.86 -16.10
CA THR A 577 -18.67 -11.19 -15.78
C THR A 577 -17.54 -12.22 -15.82
N VAL A 578 -17.41 -13.01 -14.76
CA VAL A 578 -16.42 -14.08 -14.64
C VAL A 578 -17.10 -15.39 -14.23
N VAL A 579 -16.55 -16.52 -14.68
CA VAL A 579 -16.99 -17.84 -14.24
C VAL A 579 -15.96 -18.36 -13.25
N VAL A 580 -16.37 -18.53 -11.99
CA VAL A 580 -15.50 -18.90 -10.88
C VAL A 580 -16.02 -20.13 -10.16
N TYR A 581 -15.14 -20.97 -9.64
CA TYR A 581 -15.57 -22.10 -8.83
C TYR A 581 -15.99 -21.62 -7.43
N ASN A 582 -17.23 -21.90 -7.03
CA ASN A 582 -17.72 -21.64 -5.67
C ASN A 582 -17.63 -22.92 -4.83
N PRO A 583 -16.65 -22.98 -3.91
CA PRO A 583 -16.39 -24.15 -3.10
C PRO A 583 -17.36 -24.33 -1.92
N GLY A 584 -18.23 -23.34 -1.63
CA GLY A 584 -19.26 -23.47 -0.59
C GLY A 584 -20.45 -24.33 -1.03
N ILE A 585 -20.61 -24.48 -2.34
CA ILE A 585 -21.67 -25.28 -2.98
C ILE A 585 -21.09 -26.30 -3.97
N GLU A 586 -19.77 -26.48 -3.94
CA GLU A 586 -18.97 -27.36 -4.79
C GLU A 586 -19.24 -27.22 -6.30
N ASN A 587 -19.69 -26.05 -6.78
CA ASN A 587 -20.10 -25.81 -8.16
C ASN A 587 -19.45 -24.56 -8.76
N TYR A 588 -19.35 -24.51 -10.09
CA TYR A 588 -19.00 -23.26 -10.76
C TYR A 588 -20.17 -22.27 -10.66
N VAL A 589 -19.86 -21.00 -10.52
CA VAL A 589 -20.83 -19.91 -10.56
C VAL A 589 -20.41 -18.89 -11.59
N VAL A 590 -21.40 -18.31 -12.26
CA VAL A 590 -21.23 -17.11 -13.06
C VAL A 590 -21.48 -15.93 -12.14
N ARG A 591 -20.44 -15.13 -11.88
CA ARG A 591 -20.54 -13.84 -11.20
C ARG A 591 -20.67 -12.77 -12.26
N PHE A 592 -21.81 -12.09 -12.30
CA PHE A 592 -22.13 -11.15 -13.36
C PHE A 592 -21.53 -9.77 -13.13
N ASP A 593 -21.34 -9.06 -14.23
CA ASP A 593 -21.13 -7.62 -14.21
C ASP A 593 -22.32 -6.93 -13.51
N PRO A 594 -22.10 -6.09 -12.49
CA PRO A 594 -23.16 -5.35 -11.81
C PRO A 594 -24.03 -4.49 -12.73
N ASN A 595 -23.52 -4.13 -13.92
CA ASN A 595 -24.22 -3.33 -14.91
C ASN A 595 -25.14 -4.14 -15.85
N TRP A 596 -25.10 -5.48 -15.76
CA TRP A 596 -26.00 -6.37 -16.50
C TRP A 596 -27.32 -6.49 -15.77
N LYS A 597 -28.41 -6.66 -16.53
CA LYS A 597 -29.75 -6.91 -15.96
C LYS A 597 -30.22 -8.34 -16.19
N LYS A 598 -29.86 -8.92 -17.34
CA LYS A 598 -30.19 -10.29 -17.70
C LYS A 598 -29.05 -10.94 -18.48
N ALA A 599 -28.94 -12.26 -18.39
CA ALA A 599 -28.00 -13.04 -19.18
C ALA A 599 -28.58 -14.38 -19.65
N ASP A 600 -28.14 -14.83 -20.82
CA ASP A 600 -28.31 -16.18 -21.34
C ASP A 600 -27.02 -16.98 -21.08
N ILE A 601 -27.16 -18.21 -20.63
CA ILE A 601 -26.04 -19.08 -20.23
C ILE A 601 -26.16 -20.40 -20.97
N GLU A 602 -25.11 -20.76 -21.69
CA GLU A 602 -24.97 -21.98 -22.46
C GLU A 602 -23.71 -22.72 -21.99
N VAL A 603 -23.82 -23.99 -21.63
CA VAL A 603 -22.67 -24.83 -21.25
C VAL A 603 -22.57 -25.99 -22.21
N TYR A 604 -21.40 -26.16 -22.82
CA TYR A 604 -21.11 -27.22 -23.78
C TYR A 604 -20.07 -28.19 -23.20
N ASP A 605 -20.17 -29.47 -23.51
CA ASP A 605 -19.06 -30.41 -23.27
C ASP A 605 -17.98 -30.26 -24.36
N MET A 606 -16.85 -30.97 -24.20
CA MET A 606 -15.75 -30.93 -25.17
C MET A 606 -16.08 -31.47 -26.56
N SER A 607 -17.20 -32.18 -26.72
CA SER A 607 -17.69 -32.62 -28.04
C SER A 607 -18.54 -31.55 -28.75
N GLY A 608 -18.80 -30.42 -28.07
CA GLY A 608 -19.67 -29.35 -28.56
C GLY A 608 -21.15 -29.61 -28.30
N LYS A 609 -21.51 -30.64 -27.54
CA LYS A 609 -22.90 -30.90 -27.17
C LYS A 609 -23.33 -29.95 -26.06
N LEU A 610 -24.48 -29.30 -26.25
CA LEU A 610 -25.08 -28.41 -25.25
C LEU A 610 -25.61 -29.23 -24.05
N VAL A 611 -25.13 -28.91 -22.86
CA VAL A 611 -25.42 -29.60 -21.59
C VAL A 611 -26.37 -28.78 -20.72
N ILE A 612 -26.18 -27.45 -20.66
CA ILE A 612 -27.06 -26.53 -19.91
C ILE A 612 -27.42 -25.36 -20.82
N THR A 613 -28.69 -24.97 -20.80
CA THR A 613 -29.18 -23.72 -21.39
C THR A 613 -30.14 -23.04 -20.43
N LYS A 614 -29.86 -21.80 -20.04
CA LYS A 614 -30.75 -20.95 -19.26
C LYS A 614 -30.82 -19.58 -19.89
N LYS A 615 -32.04 -19.09 -20.11
CA LYS A 615 -32.27 -17.79 -20.74
C LYS A 615 -32.79 -16.78 -19.73
N ALA A 616 -32.47 -15.50 -19.96
CA ALA A 616 -32.94 -14.37 -19.18
C ALA A 616 -32.72 -14.50 -17.66
N VAL A 617 -31.58 -15.06 -17.26
CA VAL A 617 -31.15 -15.19 -15.85
C VAL A 617 -30.99 -13.81 -15.25
N ASN A 618 -31.53 -13.58 -14.05
CA ASN A 618 -31.32 -12.34 -13.31
C ASN A 618 -29.86 -12.28 -12.84
N THR A 619 -29.18 -11.18 -13.16
CA THR A 619 -27.75 -10.98 -12.91
C THR A 619 -27.46 -10.27 -11.58
N SER A 620 -28.48 -10.00 -10.75
CA SER A 620 -28.31 -9.40 -9.42
C SER A 620 -27.66 -10.34 -8.39
N THR A 621 -27.55 -11.63 -8.71
CA THR A 621 -26.96 -12.68 -7.86
C THR A 621 -26.17 -13.66 -8.71
N ASP A 622 -25.17 -14.31 -8.13
CA ASP A 622 -24.39 -15.35 -8.80
C ASP A 622 -25.31 -16.48 -9.32
N PHE A 623 -25.04 -16.97 -10.54
CA PHE A 623 -25.75 -18.12 -11.11
C PHE A 623 -24.94 -19.40 -10.96
N VAL A 624 -25.53 -20.43 -10.37
CA VAL A 624 -24.87 -21.72 -10.15
C VAL A 624 -24.96 -22.62 -11.39
N ILE A 625 -23.82 -23.10 -11.86
CA ILE A 625 -23.69 -24.08 -12.92
C ILE A 625 -23.69 -25.48 -12.29
N GLU A 626 -24.86 -26.12 -12.30
CA GLU A 626 -25.06 -27.47 -11.76
C GLU A 626 -24.67 -28.54 -12.79
N LEU A 627 -23.48 -29.12 -12.62
CA LEU A 627 -22.95 -30.21 -13.44
C LEU A 627 -22.79 -31.48 -12.58
N ASP A 628 -23.02 -32.66 -13.18
CA ASP A 628 -22.91 -33.95 -12.48
C ASP A 628 -21.50 -34.16 -11.91
N SER A 629 -21.42 -34.28 -10.59
CA SER A 629 -20.16 -34.43 -9.84
C SER A 629 -19.46 -35.77 -10.05
N LYS A 630 -20.13 -36.75 -10.67
CA LYS A 630 -19.55 -38.06 -10.97
C LYS A 630 -18.75 -38.09 -12.26
N LEU A 631 -18.93 -37.09 -13.13
CA LEU A 631 -18.30 -37.02 -14.44
C LEU A 631 -17.18 -35.97 -14.43
N LYS A 632 -15.93 -36.44 -14.39
CA LYS A 632 -14.76 -35.57 -14.54
C LYS A 632 -14.59 -35.19 -16.00
N ASN A 633 -15.04 -33.99 -16.37
CA ASN A 633 -15.01 -33.55 -17.76
C ASN A 633 -14.77 -32.03 -17.87
N SER A 634 -14.26 -31.61 -19.02
CA SER A 634 -14.11 -30.20 -19.34
C SER A 634 -15.36 -29.67 -20.03
N TYR A 635 -15.71 -28.42 -19.74
CA TYR A 635 -16.87 -27.74 -20.31
C TYR A 635 -16.48 -26.35 -20.79
N VAL A 636 -17.18 -25.87 -21.82
CA VAL A 636 -17.13 -24.49 -22.29
C VAL A 636 -18.40 -23.79 -21.84
N VAL A 637 -18.26 -22.78 -20.99
CA VAL A 637 -19.35 -21.92 -20.55
C VAL A 637 -19.35 -20.67 -21.42
N LYS A 638 -20.49 -20.38 -22.02
CA LYS A 638 -20.77 -19.18 -22.79
C LYS A 638 -21.89 -18.41 -22.10
N VAL A 639 -21.62 -17.15 -21.78
CA VAL A 639 -22.58 -16.24 -21.14
C VAL A 639 -22.80 -15.05 -22.05
N VAL A 640 -24.04 -14.71 -22.35
CA VAL A 640 -24.42 -13.60 -23.23
C VAL A 640 -25.35 -12.64 -22.48
N SER A 641 -25.01 -11.35 -22.41
CA SER A 641 -25.88 -10.37 -21.73
C SER A 641 -27.06 -9.91 -22.55
N ASP A 642 -27.98 -9.19 -21.89
CA ASP A 642 -29.05 -8.43 -22.54
C ASP A 642 -28.55 -7.37 -23.54
N LYS A 643 -27.26 -7.02 -23.46
CA LYS A 643 -26.58 -6.06 -24.33
C LYS A 643 -25.69 -6.71 -25.40
N GLY A 644 -25.69 -8.05 -25.49
CA GLY A 644 -24.92 -8.79 -26.51
C GLY A 644 -23.43 -8.99 -26.19
N GLU A 645 -22.97 -8.57 -25.01
CA GLU A 645 -21.61 -8.88 -24.52
C GLU A 645 -21.51 -10.40 -24.26
N THR A 646 -20.38 -11.01 -24.61
CA THR A 646 -20.20 -12.47 -24.52
C THR A 646 -18.95 -12.80 -23.70
N VAL A 647 -19.10 -13.65 -22.69
CA VAL A 647 -18.00 -14.24 -21.93
C VAL A 647 -17.93 -15.72 -22.23
N ASN A 648 -16.76 -16.20 -22.67
CA ASN A 648 -16.49 -17.61 -22.88
C ASN A 648 -15.40 -18.05 -21.92
N THR A 649 -15.61 -19.14 -21.19
CA THR A 649 -14.64 -19.69 -20.25
C THR A 649 -14.66 -21.20 -20.29
N LYS A 650 -13.48 -21.82 -20.15
CA LYS A 650 -13.35 -23.27 -19.97
C LYS A 650 -13.35 -23.57 -18.47
N ILE A 651 -14.14 -24.54 -18.06
CA ILE A 651 -14.20 -25.03 -16.67
C ILE A 651 -13.93 -26.53 -16.64
N LEU A 652 -13.35 -27.01 -15.55
CA LEU A 652 -13.11 -28.43 -15.30
C LEU A 652 -13.92 -28.86 -14.08
N LYS A 653 -14.89 -29.75 -14.27
CA LYS A 653 -15.72 -30.26 -13.19
C LYS A 653 -15.27 -31.66 -12.79
#